data_AF-A0A137QID0-F1
#
_entry.id   AF-A0A137QID0-F1
#
_cell.length_a   1.000
_cell.length_b   1.000
_cell.length_c   1.000
_cell.angle_alpha   90.00
_cell.angle_beta   90.00
_cell.angle_gamma   90.00
#
_symmetry.space_group_name_H-M   'P 1'
#
loop_
_entity.id
_entity.type
_entity.pdbx_description
1 polymer ?
#
loop_
_entity_poly.entity_id
_entity_poly.type
_entity_poly.pdbx_seq_one_letter_code
_entity_poly.pdbx_strand_id
1 'polypeptide(L)'
;MSAALASQGDLSTTSSGTHPEISLGSLASGFSTPGRHLRIPSASSRSTAQSSAPIATPSPPGSSSVLTSRRKNDFGGTFSSRLGTSSTTKDGLDENGDEDGGGGDLLDTPAVEKKRYGEDVETPMKGRKGVRSSAAAGNKGVTLTLRDQEKHIDNLKKENFNIKLRVHFLEERLAQLAPDQIDAALKQNINLKIEVQQRNMELKKLKKLVLQLEKELETQQQRTSSRMQDRERERELEERLEERECEVRELRRRAHEGEETEDVVRELEMHNAQLEEEIENMRELLQENMDEIERLKDLVERNASSSLDSSSPNNQHRSASRALIEEEREEREAVEDDLNSMKDRVAALLIEGQQKEDECEQKNAEIEELVAEHKRIVEVVEDEWRGEVEEARTHVEELKDLYQVLSERESELRDLKLSLDEHEQRNTDLRNEFEAALNDLELQAETKDAQIEAMRMTIDKLGEEIYVLEDENDKLKEEMDGVREDESVERERLEALSNALKEHQLQHDTLSRQHSDLQLDFGRAEKVHQRAIEDLKRQHEDDQRLFQRSLDSKDSSLQSTQSELTRLQALLTQREADLVDVQKVLEGLEEESKRRGEVDTTAKFSLQLEVDRLKRDIERLEDELSRTRTDLSSREHQNREKDTTIDSLHTHSRDLQTQLSQQTQARLNLSEKLDVVQGDLKKKEGELEVVKGRLGEMEKRVEKESRSSNSAESMFRDQLTERNTLLLTIYQYLDKILGVDKKKGSAGETKPFTNFSVFHDNLITRLKALSQIQLDFDKRCKEVEGKYVDKLNEIRKQLDTRWKQIDKFETSVKTYADMKAQWRRKFAVKEGELEAVKATNSELTTQLKRFSSASTDASSSSELRSLTTRAQNAERRLNNAQNQLLATEEKIAVMNQKNAAADSKWDARVKEYEARLKAAEERVKRERQGSKERVAELEGNLK
;
A
#
# COMPACT_ATOMS: atom_id res chain seq x y z
N MET A 1 3.93 -68.54 70.09
CA MET A 1 4.72 -69.76 69.80
C MET A 1 5.64 -69.47 68.61
N SER A 2 6.52 -70.40 68.25
CA SER A 2 7.38 -70.39 67.05
C SER A 2 6.59 -70.29 65.73
N ALA A 3 7.15 -69.96 64.54
CA ALA A 3 8.35 -69.20 64.15
C ALA A 3 8.46 -69.08 62.61
N ALA A 4 9.32 -68.15 62.13
CA ALA A 4 10.07 -68.18 60.85
C ALA A 4 9.37 -67.87 59.50
N LEU A 5 10.25 -67.52 58.53
CA LEU A 5 10.06 -67.14 57.10
C LEU A 5 9.52 -65.70 56.87
N ALA A 6 10.24 -64.74 56.25
CA ALA A 6 10.97 -64.65 54.95
C ALA A 6 10.07 -64.14 53.80
N SER A 7 10.46 -63.21 52.91
CA SER A 7 11.76 -62.55 52.67
C SER A 7 11.68 -61.23 51.87
N GLN A 8 12.72 -60.38 52.00
CA GLN A 8 13.10 -59.23 51.16
C GLN A 8 12.26 -57.93 51.18
N GLY A 9 12.96 -56.80 51.06
CA GLY A 9 12.46 -55.41 51.09
C GLY A 9 13.64 -54.44 51.32
N ASP A 10 13.70 -53.36 50.53
CA ASP A 10 14.88 -52.52 50.23
C ASP A 10 15.68 -51.82 51.35
N LEU A 11 16.91 -51.46 50.96
CA LEU A 11 17.70 -50.24 51.28
C LEU A 11 17.02 -49.22 52.24
N SER A 12 17.68 -48.68 53.28
CA SER A 12 18.65 -47.58 53.10
C SER A 12 19.15 -46.92 54.42
N THR A 13 20.23 -46.13 54.31
CA THR A 13 20.70 -45.03 55.22
C THR A 13 21.23 -45.30 56.65
N THR A 14 22.51 -44.94 56.83
CA THR A 14 23.13 -44.30 58.01
C THR A 14 24.21 -43.32 57.47
N SER A 15 24.61 -42.19 58.08
CA SER A 15 24.10 -41.39 59.22
C SER A 15 24.75 -39.98 59.26
N SER A 16 24.36 -39.13 60.22
CA SER A 16 24.89 -37.78 60.59
C SER A 16 24.26 -36.59 59.81
N GLY A 17 23.88 -35.44 60.39
CA GLY A 17 24.19 -34.80 61.68
C GLY A 17 24.95 -33.47 61.42
N THR A 18 24.63 -32.29 61.98
CA THR A 18 23.74 -31.86 63.09
C THR A 18 23.20 -30.41 62.93
N HIS A 19 22.19 -30.02 63.74
CA HIS A 19 21.61 -28.66 63.95
C HIS A 19 22.58 -27.72 64.75
N PRO A 20 22.28 -26.45 65.19
CA PRO A 20 21.02 -25.64 65.25
C PRO A 20 21.18 -24.11 64.93
N GLU A 21 20.30 -23.11 65.21
CA GLU A 21 18.83 -22.87 65.06
C GLU A 21 18.44 -21.35 65.19
N ILE A 22 17.24 -20.97 64.71
CA ILE A 22 16.25 -19.94 65.20
C ILE A 22 16.75 -18.59 65.80
N SER A 23 16.36 -17.42 65.22
CA SER A 23 15.24 -16.57 65.73
C SER A 23 15.06 -15.15 65.12
N LEU A 24 13.78 -14.80 64.92
CA LEU A 24 13.03 -13.52 64.90
C LEU A 24 13.73 -12.14 65.13
N GLY A 25 13.28 -11.11 64.39
CA GLY A 25 13.41 -9.69 64.75
C GLY A 25 12.87 -8.70 63.68
N SER A 26 11.89 -7.86 64.00
CA SER A 26 11.25 -6.89 63.08
C SER A 26 11.37 -5.45 63.61
N LEU A 27 11.43 -4.43 62.72
CA LEU A 27 10.53 -3.24 62.74
C LEU A 27 10.88 -2.12 61.72
N ALA A 28 9.82 -1.47 61.21
CA ALA A 28 9.66 -0.02 60.90
C ALA A 28 10.53 0.73 59.83
N SER A 29 9.94 0.88 58.64
CA SER A 29 9.65 2.15 57.90
C SER A 29 10.63 3.36 57.84
N GLY A 30 10.81 3.96 56.64
CA GLY A 30 11.01 5.43 56.55
C GLY A 30 11.67 6.09 55.30
N PHE A 31 10.86 6.48 54.30
CA PHE A 31 10.91 7.76 53.56
C PHE A 31 12.13 8.27 52.71
N SER A 32 11.90 8.38 51.39
CA SER A 32 12.30 9.49 50.46
C SER A 32 13.73 9.64 49.87
N THR A 33 13.74 10.21 48.65
CA THR A 33 14.83 10.70 47.76
C THR A 33 15.04 12.24 47.96
N PRO A 34 15.75 13.08 47.13
CA PRO A 34 16.45 12.90 45.82
C PRO A 34 17.79 13.67 45.60
N GLY A 35 18.37 13.77 44.36
CA GLY A 35 19.51 14.70 44.12
C GLY A 35 20.30 14.84 42.78
N ARG A 36 19.67 15.06 41.60
CA ARG A 36 20.12 15.97 40.47
C ARG A 36 21.59 16.05 39.88
N HIS A 37 21.65 15.83 38.53
CA HIS A 37 22.16 16.73 37.44
C HIS A 37 23.64 16.84 36.92
N LEU A 38 23.74 17.22 35.60
CA LEU A 38 24.85 17.84 34.81
C LEU A 38 26.04 16.94 34.34
N ARG A 39 26.73 17.12 33.18
CA ARG A 39 26.43 17.74 31.85
C ARG A 39 27.52 17.40 30.77
N ILE A 40 27.11 17.11 29.53
CA ILE A 40 27.68 17.47 28.17
C ILE A 40 29.16 17.98 28.11
N PRO A 41 30.06 17.42 27.26
CA PRO A 41 30.20 17.87 25.85
C PRO A 41 30.53 16.82 24.77
N SER A 42 30.47 17.25 23.49
CA SER A 42 30.47 16.41 22.27
C SER A 42 31.45 16.88 21.19
N ALA A 43 31.80 15.99 20.26
CA ALA A 43 32.39 16.27 18.94
C ALA A 43 32.27 15.01 18.02
N SER A 44 32.41 15.03 16.68
CA SER A 44 31.93 15.97 15.63
C SER A 44 32.29 15.41 14.23
N SER A 45 31.62 15.89 13.17
CA SER A 45 31.93 15.66 11.73
C SER A 45 31.57 14.24 11.19
N ARG A 46 31.10 14.05 9.93
CA ARG A 46 30.92 14.96 8.78
C ARG A 46 29.95 14.38 7.72
N SER A 47 29.10 15.21 7.08
CA SER A 47 28.52 15.04 5.70
C SER A 47 27.53 13.87 5.43
N THR A 48 26.55 13.89 4.49
CA THR A 48 25.99 14.91 3.53
C THR A 48 24.56 14.51 3.07
N ALA A 49 23.70 15.47 2.64
CA ALA A 49 22.46 15.37 1.80
C ALA A 49 21.38 14.27 2.10
N GLN A 50 20.07 14.53 2.21
CA GLN A 50 19.06 15.18 1.32
C GLN A 50 18.83 14.42 -0.01
N SER A 51 17.60 14.16 -0.50
CA SER A 51 16.22 14.63 -0.13
C SER A 51 15.26 13.40 -0.02
N SER A 52 13.93 13.33 -0.23
CA SER A 52 12.81 14.26 -0.56
C SER A 52 11.45 13.71 -0.01
N ALA A 53 10.30 14.31 -0.33
CA ALA A 53 8.94 13.78 0.03
C ALA A 53 7.80 14.35 -0.86
N PRO A 54 6.64 13.65 -1.00
CA PRO A 54 5.42 14.19 -1.63
C PRO A 54 4.48 14.91 -0.64
N ILE A 55 3.62 15.80 -1.16
CA ILE A 55 2.72 16.68 -0.39
C ILE A 55 1.24 16.26 -0.52
N ALA A 56 0.48 16.42 0.56
CA ALA A 56 -0.99 16.45 0.54
C ALA A 56 -1.52 17.76 1.17
N THR A 57 -2.63 18.29 0.66
CA THR A 57 -3.19 19.60 1.06
C THR A 57 -4.60 19.50 1.70
N PRO A 58 -5.01 20.47 2.55
CA PRO A 58 -6.17 20.32 3.44
C PRO A 58 -7.47 21.00 2.97
N SER A 59 -8.60 20.59 3.56
CA SER A 59 -9.93 21.21 3.37
C SER A 59 -10.27 22.24 4.47
N PRO A 60 -10.87 23.40 4.13
CA PRO A 60 -11.34 24.41 5.09
C PRO A 60 -12.78 24.14 5.62
N PRO A 61 -13.23 24.81 6.70
CA PRO A 61 -14.41 24.41 7.48
C PRO A 61 -15.75 25.00 7.00
N GLY A 62 -16.86 24.43 7.51
CA GLY A 62 -18.23 24.85 7.20
C GLY A 62 -18.83 25.89 8.16
N SER A 63 -20.10 26.24 7.94
CA SER A 63 -20.89 27.15 8.76
C SER A 63 -22.27 26.58 9.12
N SER A 64 -22.69 26.76 10.37
CA SER A 64 -23.94 26.24 10.93
C SER A 64 -25.11 27.24 10.94
N SER A 65 -26.33 26.78 10.70
CA SER A 65 -27.60 27.31 11.28
C SER A 65 -28.78 26.41 10.87
N VAL A 66 -29.54 25.80 11.81
CA VAL A 66 -30.77 26.35 12.47
C VAL A 66 -31.95 26.47 11.47
N LEU A 67 -33.15 25.90 11.65
CA LEU A 67 -33.85 25.01 12.63
C LEU A 67 -35.00 24.27 11.84
N THR A 68 -35.90 23.40 12.33
CA THR A 68 -36.46 23.08 13.67
C THR A 68 -37.13 21.68 13.67
N SER A 69 -37.24 21.01 14.83
CA SER A 69 -38.33 20.11 15.30
C SER A 69 -39.16 19.23 14.32
N ARG A 70 -39.55 17.99 14.69
CA ARG A 70 -40.12 17.62 16.01
C ARG A 70 -40.09 16.11 16.29
N ARG A 71 -39.87 15.77 17.58
CA ARG A 71 -40.27 14.57 18.38
C ARG A 71 -41.09 13.46 17.68
N LYS A 72 -40.88 12.17 18.01
CA LYS A 72 -41.12 11.61 19.37
C LYS A 72 -40.43 10.24 19.59
N ASN A 73 -40.19 9.89 20.87
CA ASN A 73 -39.85 8.55 21.39
C ASN A 73 -41.03 7.55 21.14
N ASP A 74 -41.02 6.23 21.42
CA ASP A 74 -40.51 5.35 22.50
C ASP A 74 -40.57 3.86 21.98
N PHE A 75 -39.99 2.76 22.52
CA PHE A 75 -38.88 2.46 23.46
C PHE A 75 -38.70 0.90 23.55
N GLY A 76 -37.47 0.35 23.60
CA GLY A 76 -37.16 -1.11 23.74
C GLY A 76 -37.44 -1.99 22.50
N GLY A 77 -37.05 -3.28 22.42
CA GLY A 77 -36.16 -4.08 23.28
C GLY A 77 -36.21 -5.61 23.02
N THR A 78 -35.07 -6.23 22.63
CA THR A 78 -34.65 -7.66 22.79
C THR A 78 -35.49 -8.86 22.29
N PHE A 79 -34.84 -9.77 21.51
CA PHE A 79 -34.92 -11.27 21.43
C PHE A 79 -36.30 -12.01 21.47
N SER A 80 -36.56 -13.18 20.83
CA SER A 80 -35.72 -14.39 20.70
C SER A 80 -36.26 -15.49 19.73
N SER A 81 -35.34 -16.32 19.17
CA SER A 81 -35.36 -17.78 18.88
C SER A 81 -36.59 -18.62 18.39
N ARG A 82 -36.34 -19.49 17.36
CA ARG A 82 -36.85 -20.89 17.11
C ARG A 82 -38.40 -21.06 16.92
N LEU A 83 -39.04 -22.13 16.41
CA LEU A 83 -38.78 -23.48 15.80
C LEU A 83 -40.03 -23.84 14.92
N GLY A 84 -40.16 -24.84 14.02
CA GLY A 84 -39.23 -25.76 13.30
C GLY A 84 -39.79 -27.20 13.10
N THR A 85 -40.37 -27.55 11.94
CA THR A 85 -40.90 -28.89 11.52
C THR A 85 -40.70 -29.10 10.01
N SER A 86 -40.07 -30.18 9.47
CA SER A 86 -40.47 -31.61 9.33
C SER A 86 -41.62 -31.86 8.31
N SER A 87 -41.67 -32.94 7.50
CA SER A 87 -40.79 -34.13 7.34
C SER A 87 -41.16 -35.01 6.10
N THR A 88 -40.29 -36.00 5.76
CA THR A 88 -40.56 -37.27 4.99
C THR A 88 -40.86 -37.17 3.47
N THR A 89 -40.58 -38.18 2.59
CA THR A 89 -40.23 -39.63 2.72
C THR A 89 -39.26 -40.17 1.64
N LYS A 90 -38.38 -41.13 2.03
CA LYS A 90 -37.91 -42.38 1.33
C LYS A 90 -37.05 -42.30 0.04
N ASP A 91 -35.86 -42.93 -0.01
CA ASP A 91 -35.45 -44.35 -0.25
C ASP A 91 -35.44 -44.72 -1.75
N GLY A 92 -34.44 -45.38 -2.37
CA GLY A 92 -33.09 -45.84 -1.98
C GLY A 92 -32.29 -46.23 -3.25
N LEU A 93 -30.95 -46.12 -3.26
CA LEU A 93 -29.93 -47.21 -3.17
C LEU A 93 -29.50 -47.87 -4.51
N ASP A 94 -28.29 -48.45 -4.48
CA ASP A 94 -27.58 -49.28 -5.48
C ASP A 94 -27.13 -48.65 -6.83
N GLU A 95 -26.13 -49.17 -7.57
CA GLU A 95 -24.72 -49.52 -7.23
C GLU A 95 -23.92 -49.73 -8.55
N ASN A 96 -22.61 -49.41 -8.60
CA ASN A 96 -21.62 -49.72 -9.66
C ASN A 96 -21.92 -49.19 -11.10
N GLY A 97 -21.04 -48.43 -11.77
CA GLY A 97 -19.86 -48.93 -12.51
C GLY A 97 -19.80 -48.27 -13.91
N ASP A 98 -18.80 -48.40 -14.80
CA ASP A 98 -17.45 -49.00 -14.74
C ASP A 98 -16.51 -48.26 -15.77
N GLU A 99 -15.86 -48.98 -16.70
CA GLU A 99 -14.92 -48.55 -17.76
C GLU A 99 -15.66 -48.35 -19.12
N ASP A 100 -15.18 -47.84 -20.27
CA ASP A 100 -13.92 -47.24 -20.80
C ASP A 100 -14.36 -46.18 -21.88
N GLY A 101 -13.67 -45.75 -22.98
CA GLY A 101 -12.37 -46.06 -23.57
C GLY A 101 -12.13 -45.42 -24.96
N GLY A 102 -11.08 -44.58 -25.09
CA GLY A 102 -10.58 -44.03 -26.37
C GLY A 102 -11.50 -43.00 -27.10
N GLY A 103 -11.04 -42.28 -28.13
CA GLY A 103 -9.66 -42.13 -28.63
C GLY A 103 -9.56 -41.63 -30.09
N GLY A 104 -8.98 -40.44 -30.32
CA GLY A 104 -8.65 -39.89 -31.65
C GLY A 104 -9.84 -39.45 -32.53
N ASP A 105 -9.65 -38.86 -33.71
CA ASP A 105 -8.48 -38.11 -34.20
C ASP A 105 -8.87 -37.07 -35.30
N LEU A 106 -7.99 -36.10 -35.50
CA LEU A 106 -7.71 -35.25 -36.68
C LEU A 106 -8.46 -35.54 -38.01
N LEU A 107 -9.04 -34.50 -38.66
CA LEU A 107 -8.70 -34.11 -40.05
C LEU A 107 -9.17 -32.69 -40.46
N ASP A 108 -8.78 -32.29 -41.68
CA ASP A 108 -8.77 -30.92 -42.23
C ASP A 108 -9.86 -30.65 -43.31
N THR A 109 -9.97 -29.39 -43.70
CA THR A 109 -10.77 -28.75 -44.77
C THR A 109 -10.40 -29.22 -46.19
N PRO A 110 -11.25 -29.02 -47.24
CA PRO A 110 -11.59 -27.73 -47.86
C PRO A 110 -13.13 -27.61 -48.14
N ALA A 111 -13.76 -26.83 -49.06
CA ALA A 111 -13.32 -26.02 -50.21
C ALA A 111 -14.40 -24.99 -50.69
N VAL A 112 -13.98 -23.99 -51.51
CA VAL A 112 -14.53 -23.58 -52.85
C VAL A 112 -16.07 -23.51 -53.06
N GLU A 113 -16.73 -22.43 -53.54
CA GLU A 113 -16.27 -21.27 -54.35
C GLU A 113 -17.18 -19.99 -54.33
N LYS A 114 -16.61 -18.81 -54.64
CA LYS A 114 -17.16 -17.54 -55.27
C LYS A 114 -18.62 -17.08 -54.96
N LYS A 115 -18.90 -15.80 -54.66
CA LYS A 115 -18.66 -14.59 -55.52
C LYS A 115 -18.79 -13.24 -54.74
N ARG A 116 -18.59 -12.09 -55.40
CA ARG A 116 -18.43 -10.72 -54.82
C ARG A 116 -19.71 -9.83 -54.76
N TYR A 117 -19.66 -8.81 -53.88
CA TYR A 117 -20.07 -7.38 -54.02
C TYR A 117 -21.13 -6.82 -53.03
N GLY A 118 -20.96 -5.55 -52.61
CA GLY A 118 -21.87 -4.72 -51.78
C GLY A 118 -21.73 -4.98 -50.27
N GLU A 119 -21.39 -4.05 -49.36
CA GLU A 119 -21.69 -2.61 -49.17
C GLU A 119 -22.98 -2.34 -48.36
N ASP A 120 -22.84 -1.50 -47.33
CA ASP A 120 -23.80 -0.93 -46.36
C ASP A 120 -24.78 -1.85 -45.58
N VAL A 121 -24.66 -1.77 -44.24
CA VAL A 121 -25.59 -2.36 -43.26
C VAL A 121 -26.15 -1.28 -42.33
N GLU A 122 -27.30 -0.70 -42.70
CA GLU A 122 -28.16 -0.03 -41.72
C GLU A 122 -29.07 -1.06 -41.01
N THR A 123 -29.14 -1.01 -39.68
CA THR A 123 -29.95 -1.94 -38.87
C THR A 123 -31.34 -1.37 -38.56
N PRO A 124 -32.45 -1.98 -39.02
CA PRO A 124 -33.79 -1.40 -38.88
C PRO A 124 -34.49 -1.78 -37.56
N MET A 125 -34.88 -0.78 -36.75
CA MET A 125 -35.86 -0.99 -35.68
C MET A 125 -37.31 -0.90 -36.18
N LYS A 126 -38.17 -1.83 -35.73
CA LYS A 126 -39.63 -1.73 -35.85
C LYS A 126 -40.34 -2.33 -34.63
N GLY A 127 -41.04 -1.49 -33.88
CA GLY A 127 -41.91 -1.93 -32.78
C GLY A 127 -42.95 -0.85 -32.42
N ARG A 128 -44.21 -1.03 -32.85
CA ARG A 128 -45.30 -0.11 -32.49
C ARG A 128 -46.69 -0.76 -32.56
N LYS A 129 -47.28 -1.03 -31.40
CA LYS A 129 -48.70 -0.78 -31.03
C LYS A 129 -48.97 -1.34 -29.62
N GLY A 130 -49.99 -0.81 -28.94
CA GLY A 130 -50.43 -1.26 -27.63
C GLY A 130 -51.81 -0.71 -27.26
N VAL A 131 -52.42 -1.28 -26.21
CA VAL A 131 -53.73 -0.95 -25.63
C VAL A 131 -53.56 -1.24 -24.12
N ARG A 132 -53.63 -0.26 -23.19
CA ARG A 132 -54.82 0.26 -22.47
C ARG A 132 -55.65 -0.85 -21.77
N SER A 133 -56.17 -0.69 -20.55
CA SER A 133 -56.12 0.43 -19.56
C SER A 133 -56.58 -0.08 -18.17
N SER A 134 -56.12 0.46 -17.04
CA SER A 134 -56.83 1.46 -16.19
C SER A 134 -56.36 1.32 -14.71
N ALA A 135 -56.71 2.16 -13.73
CA ALA A 135 -56.81 3.62 -13.63
C ALA A 135 -57.10 4.04 -12.15
N ALA A 136 -56.46 5.08 -11.60
CA ALA A 136 -56.92 5.84 -10.42
C ALA A 136 -56.16 7.17 -10.22
N ALA A 137 -56.78 8.10 -9.49
CA ALA A 137 -56.39 9.47 -9.06
C ALA A 137 -54.90 9.92 -9.13
N GLY A 138 -54.57 11.20 -9.36
CA GLY A 138 -55.42 12.35 -9.70
C GLY A 138 -55.06 13.65 -8.94
N ASN A 139 -54.68 14.71 -9.65
CA ASN A 139 -54.64 16.09 -9.10
C ASN A 139 -55.03 17.13 -10.17
N LYS A 140 -55.49 18.31 -9.74
CA LYS A 140 -56.23 19.26 -10.58
C LYS A 140 -55.31 20.24 -11.32
N GLY A 141 -55.45 20.30 -12.65
CA GLY A 141 -54.72 21.27 -13.48
C GLY A 141 -55.37 22.65 -13.49
N VAL A 142 -54.54 23.70 -13.44
CA VAL A 142 -54.93 25.06 -13.86
C VAL A 142 -55.02 25.05 -15.39
N THR A 143 -56.14 25.48 -15.95
CA THR A 143 -56.34 25.55 -17.41
C THR A 143 -55.58 26.73 -18.01
N LEU A 144 -54.29 26.50 -18.26
CA LEU A 144 -53.41 27.37 -19.05
C LEU A 144 -54.08 27.62 -20.41
N THR A 145 -54.26 28.89 -20.82
CA THR A 145 -54.96 29.20 -22.08
C THR A 145 -54.17 28.71 -23.29
N LEU A 146 -54.79 28.52 -24.47
CA LEU A 146 -54.04 28.12 -25.68
C LEU A 146 -52.84 29.04 -25.96
N ARG A 147 -52.98 30.35 -25.68
CA ARG A 147 -51.93 31.35 -25.86
C ARG A 147 -50.81 31.23 -24.83
N ASP A 148 -51.15 30.83 -23.60
CA ASP A 148 -50.17 30.54 -22.55
C ASP A 148 -49.51 29.16 -22.74
N GLN A 149 -50.21 28.20 -23.37
CA GLN A 149 -49.65 26.93 -23.82
C GLN A 149 -48.66 27.14 -24.97
N GLU A 150 -48.99 27.97 -25.98
CA GLU A 150 -48.04 28.39 -27.01
C GLU A 150 -46.82 29.09 -26.40
N LYS A 151 -47.04 30.04 -25.47
CA LYS A 151 -45.95 30.73 -24.75
C LYS A 151 -45.09 29.76 -23.91
N HIS A 152 -45.69 28.76 -23.30
CA HIS A 152 -44.96 27.72 -22.56
C HIS A 152 -44.18 26.80 -23.53
N ILE A 153 -44.77 26.42 -24.66
CA ILE A 153 -44.11 25.69 -25.75
C ILE A 153 -42.93 26.49 -26.32
N ASP A 154 -43.07 27.80 -26.52
CA ASP A 154 -41.98 28.65 -27.02
C ASP A 154 -40.89 28.92 -25.98
N ASN A 155 -41.24 28.96 -24.69
CA ASN A 155 -40.24 28.92 -23.62
C ASN A 155 -39.52 27.56 -23.59
N LEU A 156 -40.24 26.43 -23.69
CA LEU A 156 -39.66 25.09 -23.77
C LEU A 156 -38.79 24.91 -25.03
N LYS A 157 -39.12 25.55 -26.16
CA LYS A 157 -38.25 25.62 -27.35
C LYS A 157 -36.98 26.42 -27.09
N LYS A 158 -37.07 27.57 -26.40
CA LYS A 158 -35.90 28.39 -26.01
C LYS A 158 -35.03 27.68 -24.97
N GLU A 159 -35.63 26.96 -24.04
CA GLU A 159 -34.93 26.12 -23.07
C GLU A 159 -34.26 24.93 -23.79
N ASN A 160 -34.96 24.23 -24.69
CA ASN A 160 -34.35 23.20 -25.54
C ASN A 160 -33.21 23.76 -26.41
N PHE A 161 -33.34 24.97 -26.94
CA PHE A 161 -32.28 25.61 -27.73
C PHE A 161 -31.07 25.95 -26.85
N ASN A 162 -31.27 26.55 -25.67
CA ASN A 162 -30.20 26.80 -24.72
C ASN A 162 -29.56 25.52 -24.17
N ILE A 163 -30.35 24.47 -23.95
CA ILE A 163 -29.85 23.13 -23.57
C ILE A 163 -29.02 22.55 -24.71
N LYS A 164 -29.47 22.62 -25.97
CA LYS A 164 -28.66 22.19 -27.13
C LYS A 164 -27.38 23.00 -27.29
N LEU A 165 -27.42 24.32 -27.08
CA LEU A 165 -26.24 25.17 -27.11
C LEU A 165 -25.26 24.81 -25.98
N ARG A 166 -25.78 24.54 -24.78
CA ARG A 166 -24.99 24.12 -23.62
C ARG A 166 -24.46 22.71 -23.74
N VAL A 167 -25.19 21.80 -24.39
CA VAL A 167 -24.73 20.46 -24.77
C VAL A 167 -23.62 20.58 -25.80
N HIS A 168 -23.80 21.35 -26.89
CA HIS A 168 -22.73 21.62 -27.86
C HIS A 168 -21.47 22.19 -27.19
N PHE A 169 -21.58 23.21 -26.34
CA PHE A 169 -20.41 23.77 -25.63
C PHE A 169 -19.83 22.83 -24.56
N LEU A 170 -20.58 21.83 -24.08
CA LEU A 170 -20.05 20.76 -23.21
C LEU A 170 -19.42 19.64 -24.02
N GLU A 171 -19.95 19.30 -25.21
CA GLU A 171 -19.40 18.34 -26.16
C GLU A 171 -18.11 18.87 -26.80
N GLU A 172 -18.08 20.15 -27.19
CA GLU A 172 -16.91 20.88 -27.69
C GLU A 172 -15.84 21.00 -26.60
N ARG A 173 -16.23 21.33 -25.36
CA ARG A 173 -15.30 21.36 -24.21
C ARG A 173 -14.84 19.97 -23.78
N LEU A 174 -15.66 18.93 -23.94
CA LEU A 174 -15.25 17.54 -23.77
C LEU A 174 -14.28 17.14 -24.88
N ALA A 175 -14.56 17.45 -26.14
CA ALA A 175 -13.65 17.20 -27.26
C ALA A 175 -12.30 17.94 -27.15
N GLN A 176 -12.27 19.07 -26.43
CA GLN A 176 -11.03 19.80 -26.09
C GLN A 176 -10.31 19.27 -24.84
N LEU A 177 -11.01 18.59 -23.91
CA LEU A 177 -10.42 17.97 -22.70
C LEU A 177 -10.13 16.47 -22.85
N ALA A 178 -10.72 15.83 -23.87
CA ALA A 178 -10.60 14.42 -24.16
C ALA A 178 -9.43 14.00 -25.08
N PRO A 179 -8.64 14.85 -25.76
CA PRO A 179 -7.48 14.36 -26.53
C PRO A 179 -6.52 13.61 -25.59
N ASP A 180 -6.11 14.24 -24.49
CA ASP A 180 -5.22 13.63 -23.50
C ASP A 180 -5.82 12.39 -22.83
N GLN A 181 -7.14 12.35 -22.62
CA GLN A 181 -7.81 11.20 -21.98
C GLN A 181 -8.05 10.04 -22.95
N ILE A 182 -8.33 10.32 -24.22
CA ILE A 182 -8.45 9.31 -25.28
C ILE A 182 -7.05 8.78 -25.62
N ASP A 183 -6.04 9.63 -25.73
CA ASP A 183 -4.65 9.19 -25.94
C ASP A 183 -4.08 8.46 -24.72
N ALA A 184 -4.44 8.84 -23.49
CA ALA A 184 -4.12 8.06 -22.30
C ALA A 184 -4.85 6.71 -22.31
N ALA A 185 -6.14 6.65 -22.68
CA ALA A 185 -6.88 5.41 -22.80
C ALA A 185 -6.37 4.52 -23.96
N LEU A 186 -5.90 5.11 -25.06
CA LEU A 186 -5.27 4.40 -26.18
C LEU A 186 -3.88 3.89 -25.79
N LYS A 187 -3.05 4.70 -25.14
CA LYS A 187 -1.77 4.25 -24.54
C LYS A 187 -2.00 3.14 -23.52
N GLN A 188 -3.01 3.26 -22.66
CA GLN A 188 -3.37 2.20 -21.71
C GLN A 188 -3.88 0.94 -22.42
N ASN A 189 -4.67 1.05 -23.48
CA ASN A 189 -5.07 -0.11 -24.29
C ASN A 189 -3.90 -0.73 -25.05
N ILE A 190 -2.93 0.06 -25.52
CA ILE A 190 -1.69 -0.42 -26.15
C ILE A 190 -0.84 -1.14 -25.11
N ASN A 191 -0.63 -0.57 -23.92
CA ASN A 191 0.09 -1.19 -22.83
C ASN A 191 -0.60 -2.47 -22.35
N LEU A 192 -1.92 -2.46 -22.11
CA LEU A 192 -2.69 -3.66 -21.76
C LEU A 192 -2.63 -4.71 -22.87
N LYS A 193 -2.55 -4.33 -24.16
CA LYS A 193 -2.37 -5.27 -25.27
C LYS A 193 -0.95 -5.83 -25.35
N ILE A 194 0.07 -5.05 -25.00
CA ILE A 194 1.45 -5.49 -24.82
C ILE A 194 1.55 -6.44 -23.62
N GLU A 195 1.00 -6.08 -22.47
CA GLU A 195 0.92 -6.92 -21.28
C GLU A 195 0.16 -8.22 -21.57
N VAL A 196 -1.01 -8.17 -22.23
CA VAL A 196 -1.74 -9.37 -22.65
C VAL A 196 -0.92 -10.21 -23.63
N GLN A 197 -0.13 -9.63 -24.53
CA GLN A 197 0.80 -10.39 -25.38
C GLN A 197 1.97 -10.98 -24.58
N GLN A 198 2.58 -10.23 -23.66
CA GLN A 198 3.66 -10.68 -22.78
C GLN A 198 3.17 -11.82 -21.87
N ARG A 199 2.03 -11.65 -21.19
CA ARG A 199 1.37 -12.71 -20.41
C ARG A 199 0.97 -13.90 -21.26
N ASN A 200 0.57 -13.74 -22.53
CA ASN A 200 0.36 -14.87 -23.44
C ASN A 200 1.68 -15.56 -23.85
N MET A 201 2.79 -14.83 -23.95
CA MET A 201 4.12 -15.41 -24.19
C MET A 201 4.67 -16.10 -22.94
N GLU A 202 4.43 -15.55 -21.75
CA GLU A 202 4.72 -16.18 -20.46
C GLU A 202 3.87 -17.43 -20.25
N LEU A 203 2.55 -17.38 -20.48
CA LEU A 203 1.68 -18.56 -20.42
C LEU A 203 2.10 -19.62 -21.46
N LYS A 204 2.61 -19.24 -22.63
CA LYS A 204 3.23 -20.19 -23.58
C LYS A 204 4.56 -20.76 -23.09
N LYS A 205 5.44 -19.95 -22.46
CA LYS A 205 6.68 -20.41 -21.83
C LYS A 205 6.39 -21.35 -20.66
N LEU A 206 5.49 -20.97 -19.76
CA LEU A 206 5.05 -21.73 -18.59
C LEU A 206 4.32 -23.00 -19.01
N LYS A 207 3.39 -22.96 -19.99
CA LYS A 207 2.76 -24.20 -20.50
C LYS A 207 3.77 -25.11 -21.20
N LYS A 208 4.78 -24.56 -21.87
CA LYS A 208 5.89 -25.38 -22.42
C LYS A 208 6.76 -25.97 -21.31
N LEU A 209 7.07 -25.20 -20.25
CA LEU A 209 7.83 -25.67 -19.09
C LEU A 209 7.05 -26.74 -18.32
N VAL A 210 5.75 -26.55 -18.10
CA VAL A 210 4.85 -27.56 -17.53
C VAL A 210 4.81 -28.81 -18.41
N LEU A 211 4.62 -28.69 -19.73
CA LEU A 211 4.70 -29.86 -20.63
C LEU A 211 6.09 -30.52 -20.68
N GLN A 212 7.17 -29.79 -20.40
CA GLN A 212 8.51 -30.37 -20.24
C GLN A 212 8.65 -31.09 -18.90
N LEU A 213 8.18 -30.51 -17.80
CA LEU A 213 8.19 -31.10 -16.47
C LEU A 213 7.24 -32.30 -16.37
N GLU A 214 6.05 -32.24 -16.96
CA GLU A 214 5.12 -33.36 -17.11
C GLU A 214 5.78 -34.51 -17.87
N LYS A 215 6.51 -34.22 -18.96
CA LYS A 215 7.25 -35.22 -19.74
C LYS A 215 8.52 -35.74 -19.03
N GLU A 216 9.18 -34.91 -18.24
CA GLU A 216 10.31 -35.31 -17.39
C GLU A 216 9.85 -36.15 -16.19
N LEU A 217 8.65 -35.88 -15.66
CA LEU A 217 8.01 -36.65 -14.60
C LEU A 217 7.41 -37.96 -15.13
N GLU A 218 6.78 -37.95 -16.31
CA GLU A 218 6.34 -39.14 -17.04
C GLU A 218 7.54 -40.04 -17.37
N THR A 219 8.66 -39.48 -17.86
CA THR A 219 9.89 -40.27 -18.11
C THR A 219 10.63 -40.66 -16.84
N GLN A 220 10.51 -39.93 -15.72
CA GLN A 220 10.94 -40.43 -14.40
C GLN A 220 10.08 -41.61 -13.94
N GLN A 221 8.75 -41.52 -14.10
CA GLN A 221 7.81 -42.58 -13.76
C GLN A 221 8.07 -43.83 -14.61
N GLN A 222 8.35 -43.67 -15.91
CA GLN A 222 8.76 -44.76 -16.79
C GLN A 222 10.14 -45.33 -16.43
N ARG A 223 11.08 -44.48 -15.98
CA ARG A 223 12.39 -44.90 -15.44
C ARG A 223 12.30 -45.72 -14.15
N THR A 224 11.23 -45.60 -13.36
CA THR A 224 11.03 -46.52 -12.21
C THR A 224 10.90 -47.98 -12.69
N SER A 225 10.42 -48.20 -13.91
CA SER A 225 10.29 -49.51 -14.56
C SER A 225 11.56 -49.96 -15.30
N SER A 226 12.44 -49.03 -15.74
CA SER A 226 13.70 -49.38 -16.44
C SER A 226 14.87 -49.74 -15.53
N ARG A 227 14.70 -49.62 -14.20
CA ARG A 227 15.76 -49.70 -13.16
C ARG A 227 16.60 -50.99 -13.12
N MET A 228 16.30 -51.97 -13.98
CA MET A 228 17.10 -53.19 -14.18
C MET A 228 18.13 -53.06 -15.33
N GLN A 229 17.88 -52.24 -16.36
CA GLN A 229 18.79 -52.05 -17.50
C GLN A 229 19.84 -50.95 -17.24
N ASP A 230 19.51 -49.95 -16.42
CA ASP A 230 20.40 -48.81 -16.21
C ASP A 230 21.70 -49.21 -15.50
N ARG A 231 21.73 -50.32 -14.73
CA ARG A 231 22.95 -50.87 -14.09
C ARG A 231 23.98 -51.47 -15.05
N GLU A 232 23.60 -51.86 -16.26
CA GLU A 232 24.57 -52.28 -17.29
C GLU A 232 25.12 -51.05 -18.02
N ARG A 233 24.27 -50.05 -18.28
CA ARG A 233 24.67 -48.79 -18.90
C ARG A 233 25.56 -47.92 -18.00
N GLU A 234 25.31 -47.91 -16.70
CA GLU A 234 26.14 -47.22 -15.69
C GLU A 234 27.59 -47.69 -15.79
N ARG A 235 27.81 -49.00 -15.96
CA ARG A 235 29.15 -49.60 -16.15
C ARG A 235 29.78 -49.29 -17.53
N GLU A 236 29.00 -49.32 -18.62
CA GLU A 236 29.48 -48.84 -19.94
C GLU A 236 29.81 -47.32 -19.94
N LEU A 237 29.18 -46.54 -19.06
CA LEU A 237 29.41 -45.11 -18.94
C LEU A 237 30.63 -44.79 -18.06
N GLU A 238 30.90 -45.58 -17.02
CA GLU A 238 32.16 -45.51 -16.27
C GLU A 238 33.36 -45.82 -17.19
N GLU A 239 33.32 -46.92 -17.96
CA GLU A 239 34.39 -47.29 -18.89
C GLU A 239 34.63 -46.21 -19.97
N ARG A 240 33.56 -45.64 -20.55
CA ARG A 240 33.65 -44.49 -21.48
C ARG A 240 34.09 -43.19 -20.81
N LEU A 241 33.89 -43.02 -19.50
CA LEU A 241 34.38 -41.85 -18.76
C LEU A 241 35.89 -41.96 -18.55
N GLU A 242 36.41 -43.16 -18.21
CA GLU A 242 37.85 -43.39 -18.11
C GLU A 242 38.56 -43.23 -19.47
N GLU A 243 37.96 -43.71 -20.57
CA GLU A 243 38.44 -43.41 -21.93
C GLU A 243 38.47 -41.89 -22.20
N ARG A 244 37.39 -41.17 -21.86
CA ARG A 244 37.27 -39.71 -22.04
C ARG A 244 38.25 -38.92 -21.19
N GLU A 245 38.55 -39.35 -19.97
CA GLU A 245 39.58 -38.72 -19.15
C GLU A 245 41.00 -38.98 -19.67
N CYS A 246 41.24 -40.14 -20.31
CA CYS A 246 42.48 -40.39 -21.04
C CYS A 246 42.59 -39.52 -22.29
N GLU A 247 41.51 -39.39 -23.07
CA GLU A 247 41.42 -38.50 -24.23
C GLU A 247 41.63 -37.03 -23.82
N VAL A 248 41.03 -36.56 -22.72
CA VAL A 248 41.23 -35.21 -22.15
C VAL A 248 42.66 -35.03 -21.63
N ARG A 249 43.31 -36.05 -21.06
CA ARG A 249 44.73 -35.98 -20.68
C ARG A 249 45.65 -35.87 -21.91
N GLU A 250 45.34 -36.56 -23.01
CA GLU A 250 46.12 -36.46 -24.24
C GLU A 250 45.86 -35.15 -25.01
N LEU A 251 44.62 -34.65 -25.01
CA LEU A 251 44.29 -33.32 -25.51
C LEU A 251 44.94 -32.21 -24.68
N ARG A 252 45.07 -32.36 -23.35
CA ARG A 252 45.85 -31.45 -22.50
C ARG A 252 47.36 -31.50 -22.79
N ARG A 253 47.90 -32.65 -23.21
CA ARG A 253 49.29 -32.74 -23.72
C ARG A 253 49.45 -31.94 -25.01
N ARG A 254 48.54 -32.12 -25.98
CA ARG A 254 48.52 -31.36 -27.24
C ARG A 254 48.26 -29.86 -27.04
N ALA A 255 47.44 -29.48 -26.07
CA ALA A 255 47.22 -28.07 -25.74
C ALA A 255 48.48 -27.37 -25.18
N HIS A 256 49.45 -28.15 -24.67
CA HIS A 256 50.76 -27.62 -24.26
C HIS A 256 51.73 -27.45 -25.44
N GLU A 257 51.39 -28.00 -26.62
CA GLU A 257 52.12 -27.87 -27.89
C GLU A 257 51.52 -26.75 -28.77
N GLY A 258 50.57 -25.95 -28.24
CA GLY A 258 49.86 -24.86 -28.92
C GLY A 258 50.63 -23.55 -29.05
N GLU A 259 51.93 -23.61 -29.34
CA GLU A 259 52.84 -22.46 -29.41
C GLU A 259 52.49 -21.50 -30.58
N GLU A 260 51.90 -22.04 -31.65
CA GLU A 260 51.52 -21.34 -32.90
C GLU A 260 50.66 -20.08 -32.70
N THR A 261 49.84 -20.02 -31.64
CA THR A 261 48.98 -18.84 -31.39
C THR A 261 49.69 -17.65 -30.73
N GLU A 262 50.79 -17.86 -30.01
CA GLU A 262 51.58 -16.73 -29.52
C GLU A 262 52.51 -16.16 -30.59
N ASP A 263 53.02 -17.02 -31.48
CA ASP A 263 53.88 -16.61 -32.58
C ASP A 263 53.14 -15.70 -33.57
N VAL A 264 51.90 -16.04 -33.94
CA VAL A 264 51.04 -15.19 -34.80
C VAL A 264 50.72 -13.83 -34.15
N VAL A 265 50.58 -13.77 -32.81
CA VAL A 265 50.40 -12.49 -32.11
C VAL A 265 51.68 -11.67 -32.17
N ARG A 266 52.86 -12.27 -31.93
CA ARG A 266 54.16 -11.58 -32.03
C ARG A 266 54.48 -11.12 -33.45
N GLU A 267 54.08 -11.86 -34.50
CA GLU A 267 54.18 -11.40 -35.89
C GLU A 267 53.30 -10.17 -36.17
N LEU A 268 52.06 -10.14 -35.66
CA LEU A 268 51.16 -8.99 -35.79
C LEU A 268 51.65 -7.76 -35.00
N GLU A 269 52.24 -7.95 -33.82
CA GLU A 269 52.86 -6.88 -33.03
C GLU A 269 54.08 -6.28 -33.75
N MET A 270 54.97 -7.12 -34.33
CA MET A 270 56.08 -6.62 -35.14
C MET A 270 55.62 -5.91 -36.42
N HIS A 271 54.56 -6.39 -37.08
CA HIS A 271 54.01 -5.73 -38.26
C HIS A 271 53.36 -4.36 -37.93
N ASN A 272 52.72 -4.22 -36.77
CA ASN A 272 52.24 -2.91 -36.32
C ASN A 272 53.40 -1.95 -36.00
N ALA A 273 54.45 -2.42 -35.32
CA ALA A 273 55.63 -1.62 -35.04
C ALA A 273 56.32 -1.12 -36.33
N GLN A 274 56.39 -1.95 -37.37
CA GLN A 274 56.91 -1.58 -38.68
C GLN A 274 56.03 -0.52 -39.39
N LEU A 275 54.71 -0.64 -39.30
CA LEU A 275 53.80 0.38 -39.85
C LEU A 275 53.90 1.72 -39.09
N GLU A 276 54.10 1.70 -37.78
CA GLU A 276 54.35 2.91 -36.99
C GLU A 276 55.69 3.57 -37.36
N GLU A 277 56.74 2.78 -37.58
CA GLU A 277 58.05 3.26 -38.06
C GLU A 277 57.97 3.82 -39.49
N GLU A 278 57.23 3.20 -40.41
CA GLU A 278 56.98 3.76 -41.76
C GLU A 278 56.21 5.08 -41.72
N ILE A 279 55.23 5.22 -40.81
CA ILE A 279 54.47 6.47 -40.62
C ILE A 279 55.36 7.60 -40.11
N GLU A 280 56.30 7.34 -39.20
CA GLU A 280 57.20 8.37 -38.68
C GLU A 280 58.27 8.76 -39.72
N ASN A 281 58.86 7.79 -40.44
CA ASN A 281 59.74 8.07 -41.58
C ASN A 281 59.05 8.96 -42.64
N MET A 282 57.77 8.70 -42.94
CA MET A 282 56.97 9.54 -43.85
C MET A 282 56.68 10.94 -43.31
N ARG A 283 56.70 11.16 -41.98
CA ARG A 283 56.58 12.49 -41.36
C ARG A 283 57.89 13.26 -41.45
N GLU A 284 59.02 12.62 -41.13
CA GLU A 284 60.35 13.25 -41.28
C GLU A 284 60.58 13.69 -42.73
N LEU A 285 60.27 12.82 -43.71
CA LEU A 285 60.42 13.15 -45.13
C LEU A 285 59.50 14.30 -45.58
N LEU A 286 58.30 14.44 -44.99
CA LEU A 286 57.43 15.59 -45.24
C LEU A 286 57.97 16.88 -44.61
N GLN A 287 58.62 16.80 -43.45
CA GLN A 287 59.21 17.95 -42.80
C GLN A 287 60.49 18.42 -43.52
N GLU A 288 61.35 17.50 -43.97
CA GLU A 288 62.49 17.84 -44.84
C GLU A 288 62.07 18.56 -46.13
N ASN A 289 60.94 18.15 -46.74
CA ASN A 289 60.39 18.82 -47.91
C ASN A 289 59.88 20.24 -47.59
N MET A 290 59.29 20.47 -46.42
CA MET A 290 58.86 21.82 -46.00
C MET A 290 60.05 22.75 -45.75
N ASP A 291 61.08 22.26 -45.06
CA ASP A 291 62.34 22.97 -44.83
C ASP A 291 63.03 23.36 -46.15
N GLU A 292 63.05 22.47 -47.15
CA GLU A 292 63.67 22.75 -48.46
C GLU A 292 62.82 23.73 -49.29
N ILE A 293 61.49 23.67 -49.20
CA ILE A 293 60.58 24.67 -49.79
C ILE A 293 60.83 26.06 -49.18
N GLU A 294 61.19 26.16 -47.90
CA GLU A 294 61.56 27.43 -47.26
C GLU A 294 62.92 27.94 -47.78
N ARG A 295 63.95 27.09 -47.84
CA ARG A 295 65.27 27.45 -48.42
C ARG A 295 65.18 27.93 -49.88
N LEU A 296 64.32 27.30 -50.69
CA LEU A 296 64.12 27.67 -52.09
C LEU A 296 63.48 29.06 -52.26
N LYS A 297 62.59 29.49 -51.34
CA LYS A 297 62.04 30.85 -51.34
C LYS A 297 63.13 31.89 -51.00
N ASP A 298 63.93 31.60 -49.97
CA ASP A 298 65.03 32.45 -49.50
C ASP A 298 66.11 32.69 -50.58
N LEU A 299 66.23 31.77 -51.55
CA LEU A 299 67.14 31.89 -52.69
C LEU A 299 66.55 32.73 -53.84
N VAL A 300 65.24 32.64 -54.08
CA VAL A 300 64.54 33.44 -55.11
C VAL A 300 64.50 34.91 -54.71
N GLU A 301 64.20 35.22 -53.45
CA GLU A 301 64.09 36.62 -52.98
C GLU A 301 65.44 37.37 -53.05
N ARG A 302 66.56 36.69 -52.77
CA ARG A 302 67.91 37.27 -52.95
C ARG A 302 68.23 37.57 -54.41
N ASN A 303 67.82 36.70 -55.35
CA ASN A 303 68.17 36.83 -56.77
C ASN A 303 67.38 37.93 -57.50
N ALA A 304 66.29 38.44 -56.91
CA ALA A 304 65.51 39.56 -57.46
C ALA A 304 66.15 40.94 -57.25
N SER A 305 67.20 41.05 -56.42
CA SER A 305 67.75 42.33 -55.94
C SER A 305 68.94 42.91 -56.72
N SER A 306 69.36 42.28 -57.83
CA SER A 306 70.62 42.64 -58.53
C SER A 306 70.52 42.72 -60.07
N SER A 307 69.79 43.72 -60.57
CA SER A 307 69.78 44.16 -61.98
C SER A 307 69.07 45.52 -62.09
N LEU A 308 69.47 46.55 -62.85
CA LEU A 308 70.71 46.90 -63.58
C LEU A 308 70.60 48.42 -63.86
N ASP A 309 71.64 49.22 -63.61
CA ASP A 309 71.72 50.63 -64.05
C ASP A 309 73.05 50.87 -64.78
N SER A 310 73.02 51.54 -65.95
CA SER A 310 74.24 52.00 -66.62
C SER A 310 74.05 53.03 -67.76
N SER A 311 74.60 54.24 -67.55
CA SER A 311 75.43 55.02 -68.51
C SER A 311 74.81 55.58 -69.82
N SER A 312 75.37 56.62 -70.50
CA SER A 312 76.23 57.77 -70.13
C SER A 312 76.35 58.72 -71.37
N PRO A 313 76.50 60.05 -71.26
CA PRO A 313 76.39 61.00 -72.39
C PRO A 313 77.72 61.53 -72.99
N ASN A 314 77.65 62.20 -74.16
CA ASN A 314 78.72 63.02 -74.77
C ASN A 314 78.15 63.97 -75.88
N ASN A 315 78.87 64.91 -76.52
CA ASN A 315 79.59 66.12 -76.01
C ASN A 315 80.66 66.61 -77.03
N GLN A 316 80.43 67.71 -77.80
CA GLN A 316 81.53 68.53 -78.37
C GLN A 316 81.10 69.90 -78.97
N HIS A 317 82.10 70.77 -79.22
CA HIS A 317 81.99 72.17 -79.69
C HIS A 317 83.05 72.49 -80.77
N ARG A 318 82.97 73.70 -81.37
CA ARG A 318 83.94 74.39 -82.29
C ARG A 318 83.78 74.07 -83.79
N SER A 319 84.09 74.98 -84.74
CA SER A 319 84.60 76.37 -84.66
C SER A 319 84.41 77.19 -85.94
N ALA A 320 84.38 78.53 -85.80
CA ALA A 320 84.77 79.61 -86.72
C ALA A 320 84.75 79.33 -88.26
N SER A 321 83.89 79.97 -89.06
CA SER A 321 83.86 81.42 -89.38
C SER A 321 85.08 81.93 -90.16
N ARG A 322 84.94 82.10 -91.50
CA ARG A 322 85.02 83.40 -92.24
C ARG A 322 84.91 83.30 -93.79
N ALA A 323 84.23 82.31 -94.34
CA ALA A 323 83.42 82.48 -95.58
C ALA A 323 82.04 83.14 -95.27
N LEU A 324 81.95 83.71 -94.07
CA LEU A 324 80.78 83.90 -93.24
C LEU A 324 80.01 85.19 -93.57
N ILE A 325 79.55 85.36 -94.82
CA ILE A 325 78.53 86.38 -95.19
C ILE A 325 77.58 85.86 -96.26
N GLU A 326 78.08 85.25 -97.34
CA GLU A 326 77.23 84.69 -98.40
C GLU A 326 76.98 83.18 -98.19
N GLU A 327 78.01 82.42 -97.78
CA GLU A 327 77.80 81.10 -97.15
C GLU A 327 76.95 81.31 -95.88
N GLU A 328 77.25 82.30 -95.02
CA GLU A 328 76.37 82.69 -93.90
C GLU A 328 75.05 83.37 -94.33
N ARG A 329 74.65 83.31 -95.60
CA ARG A 329 73.31 83.69 -96.07
C ARG A 329 72.55 82.49 -96.59
N GLU A 330 73.17 81.65 -97.40
CA GLU A 330 72.59 80.35 -97.78
C GLU A 330 72.52 79.41 -96.57
N GLU A 331 73.51 79.44 -95.66
CA GLU A 331 73.44 78.85 -94.32
C GLU A 331 72.43 79.56 -93.42
N ARG A 332 72.19 80.88 -93.53
CA ARG A 332 71.12 81.53 -92.73
C ARG A 332 69.74 81.17 -93.24
N GLU A 333 69.54 81.04 -94.55
CA GLU A 333 68.29 80.58 -95.14
C GLU A 333 68.07 79.10 -94.82
N ALA A 334 69.09 78.25 -94.98
CA ALA A 334 69.04 76.85 -94.56
C ALA A 334 68.91 76.67 -93.04
N VAL A 335 69.52 77.53 -92.20
CA VAL A 335 69.33 77.52 -90.74
C VAL A 335 68.01 78.16 -90.33
N GLU A 336 67.42 79.08 -91.10
CA GLU A 336 66.06 79.57 -90.85
C GLU A 336 65.02 78.52 -91.27
N ASP A 337 65.23 77.77 -92.35
CA ASP A 337 64.42 76.62 -92.74
C ASP A 337 64.63 75.40 -91.82
N ASP A 338 65.85 75.09 -91.39
CA ASP A 338 66.10 74.09 -90.34
C ASP A 338 65.53 74.57 -89.00
N LEU A 339 65.58 75.85 -88.68
CA LEU A 339 64.95 76.42 -87.48
C LEU A 339 63.42 76.40 -87.60
N ASN A 340 62.84 76.55 -88.78
CA ASN A 340 61.40 76.41 -89.00
C ASN A 340 60.99 74.94 -88.96
N SER A 341 61.74 74.04 -89.58
CA SER A 341 61.62 72.58 -89.45
C SER A 341 61.75 72.13 -87.99
N MET A 342 62.67 72.69 -87.22
CA MET A 342 62.81 72.45 -85.79
C MET A 342 61.69 73.09 -84.96
N LYS A 343 61.17 74.27 -85.32
CA LYS A 343 59.96 74.86 -84.68
C LYS A 343 58.74 73.99 -84.93
N ASP A 344 58.53 73.54 -86.16
CA ASP A 344 57.42 72.68 -86.55
C ASP A 344 57.55 71.29 -85.92
N ARG A 345 58.77 70.76 -85.81
CA ARG A 345 59.07 69.53 -85.07
C ARG A 345 58.89 69.68 -83.56
N VAL A 346 59.25 70.82 -82.98
CA VAL A 346 58.99 71.14 -81.56
C VAL A 346 57.49 71.35 -81.33
N ALA A 347 56.77 71.99 -82.25
CA ALA A 347 55.32 72.12 -82.18
C ALA A 347 54.63 70.76 -82.31
N ALA A 348 55.10 69.90 -83.22
CA ALA A 348 54.63 68.52 -83.33
C ALA A 348 54.91 67.71 -82.06
N LEU A 349 56.11 67.82 -81.47
CA LEU A 349 56.46 67.16 -80.21
C LEU A 349 55.72 67.74 -78.99
N LEU A 350 55.34 69.02 -79.00
CA LEU A 350 54.48 69.63 -77.99
C LEU A 350 53.02 69.18 -78.15
N ILE A 351 52.53 69.02 -79.38
CA ILE A 351 51.18 68.49 -79.65
C ILE A 351 51.13 66.99 -79.33
N GLU A 352 52.15 66.21 -79.68
CA GLU A 352 52.28 64.80 -79.31
C GLU A 352 52.45 64.66 -77.79
N GLY A 353 53.23 65.53 -77.16
CA GLY A 353 53.36 65.63 -75.70
C GLY A 353 52.01 65.88 -75.03
N GLN A 354 51.28 66.92 -75.44
CA GLN A 354 49.93 67.20 -74.93
C GLN A 354 48.98 66.03 -75.19
N GLN A 355 48.99 65.41 -76.38
CA GLN A 355 48.17 64.23 -76.65
C GLN A 355 48.53 63.03 -75.75
N LYS A 356 49.79 62.89 -75.35
CA LYS A 356 50.24 61.85 -74.41
C LYS A 356 49.92 62.19 -72.96
N GLU A 357 49.93 63.46 -72.58
CA GLU A 357 49.43 63.94 -71.30
C GLU A 357 47.91 63.73 -71.21
N ASP A 358 47.14 64.16 -72.21
CA ASP A 358 45.69 63.94 -72.33
C ASP A 358 45.33 62.44 -72.30
N GLU A 359 46.10 61.58 -72.98
CA GLU A 359 45.96 60.12 -72.93
C GLU A 359 46.28 59.53 -71.54
N CYS A 360 47.23 60.12 -70.81
CA CYS A 360 47.58 59.69 -69.46
C CYS A 360 46.54 60.17 -68.44
N GLU A 361 45.99 61.38 -68.57
CA GLU A 361 44.88 61.86 -67.74
C GLU A 361 43.63 61.00 -67.94
N GLN A 362 43.30 60.62 -69.19
CA GLN A 362 42.20 59.70 -69.48
C GLN A 362 42.41 58.32 -68.84
N LYS A 363 43.59 57.72 -68.98
CA LYS A 363 43.91 56.41 -68.37
C LYS A 363 43.96 56.48 -66.85
N ASN A 364 44.43 57.58 -66.27
CA ASN A 364 44.40 57.79 -64.82
C ASN A 364 42.96 57.91 -64.31
N ALA A 365 42.07 58.58 -65.05
CA ALA A 365 40.64 58.64 -64.71
C ALA A 365 39.96 57.25 -64.79
N GLU A 366 40.25 56.46 -65.83
CA GLU A 366 39.79 55.06 -65.93
C GLU A 366 40.32 54.20 -64.76
N ILE A 367 41.59 54.38 -64.36
CA ILE A 367 42.19 53.70 -63.20
C ILE A 367 41.52 54.13 -61.89
N GLU A 368 41.22 55.43 -61.71
CA GLU A 368 40.52 55.93 -60.52
C GLU A 368 39.08 55.41 -60.44
N GLU A 369 38.35 55.34 -61.56
CA GLU A 369 37.01 54.75 -61.64
C GLU A 369 37.05 53.24 -61.32
N LEU A 370 37.97 52.49 -61.94
CA LEU A 370 38.17 51.07 -61.64
C LEU A 370 38.58 50.84 -60.17
N VAL A 371 39.42 51.69 -59.58
CA VAL A 371 39.80 51.59 -58.15
C VAL A 371 38.61 51.94 -57.25
N ALA A 372 37.74 52.86 -57.64
CA ALA A 372 36.51 53.16 -56.91
C ALA A 372 35.48 52.03 -57.00
N GLU A 373 35.39 51.33 -58.13
CA GLU A 373 34.52 50.15 -58.28
C GLU A 373 35.07 48.94 -57.52
N HIS A 374 36.37 48.61 -57.62
CA HIS A 374 36.98 47.56 -56.81
C HIS A 374 36.81 47.81 -55.30
N LYS A 375 36.90 49.06 -54.83
CA LYS A 375 36.62 49.41 -53.44
C LYS A 375 35.18 49.09 -53.03
N ARG A 376 34.18 49.42 -53.86
CA ARG A 376 32.78 49.04 -53.59
C ARG A 376 32.58 47.53 -53.58
N ILE A 377 33.24 46.80 -54.48
CA ILE A 377 33.16 45.33 -54.52
C ILE A 377 33.76 44.74 -53.24
N VAL A 378 34.90 45.27 -52.76
CA VAL A 378 35.49 44.86 -51.47
C VAL A 378 34.61 45.24 -50.29
N GLU A 379 34.01 46.44 -50.25
CA GLU A 379 33.07 46.85 -49.21
C GLU A 379 31.84 45.92 -49.16
N VAL A 380 31.26 45.56 -50.31
CA VAL A 380 30.13 44.62 -50.40
C VAL A 380 30.54 43.21 -49.95
N VAL A 381 31.69 42.70 -50.39
CA VAL A 381 32.17 41.36 -49.99
C VAL A 381 32.56 41.32 -48.50
N GLU A 382 33.07 42.41 -47.93
CA GLU A 382 33.28 42.51 -46.48
C GLU A 382 31.95 42.51 -45.71
N ASP A 383 30.93 43.23 -46.17
CA ASP A 383 29.61 43.25 -45.52
C ASP A 383 28.86 41.91 -45.67
N GLU A 384 28.94 41.26 -46.83
CA GLU A 384 28.41 39.91 -47.07
C GLU A 384 29.10 38.88 -46.16
N TRP A 385 30.44 38.89 -46.08
CA TRP A 385 31.19 37.96 -45.23
C TRP A 385 31.00 38.26 -43.73
N ARG A 386 30.77 39.53 -43.33
CA ARG A 386 30.32 39.88 -41.98
C ARG A 386 28.96 39.27 -41.68
N GLY A 387 28.02 39.33 -42.63
CA GLY A 387 26.71 38.68 -42.54
C GLY A 387 26.85 37.17 -42.31
N GLU A 388 27.58 36.46 -43.17
CA GLU A 388 27.84 35.02 -43.03
C GLU A 388 28.49 34.67 -41.67
N VAL A 389 29.42 35.49 -41.18
CA VAL A 389 30.08 35.30 -39.89
C VAL A 389 29.14 35.58 -38.70
N GLU A 390 28.19 36.51 -38.83
CA GLU A 390 27.16 36.75 -37.81
C GLU A 390 26.09 35.65 -37.82
N GLU A 391 25.64 35.18 -38.98
CA GLU A 391 24.74 34.02 -39.10
C GLU A 391 25.39 32.75 -38.52
N ALA A 392 26.64 32.47 -38.89
CA ALA A 392 27.41 31.34 -38.32
C ALA A 392 27.59 31.47 -36.79
N ARG A 393 27.72 32.69 -36.25
CA ARG A 393 27.73 32.91 -34.79
C ARG A 393 26.38 32.61 -34.17
N THR A 394 25.27 33.07 -34.76
CA THR A 394 23.93 32.74 -34.24
C THR A 394 23.69 31.24 -34.23
N HIS A 395 24.05 30.50 -35.29
CA HIS A 395 23.96 29.04 -35.29
C HIS A 395 24.87 28.36 -34.25
N VAL A 396 26.05 28.92 -33.97
CA VAL A 396 26.93 28.45 -32.87
C VAL A 396 26.37 28.79 -31.48
N GLU A 397 25.51 29.80 -31.35
CA GLU A 397 24.79 30.12 -30.10
C GLU A 397 23.54 29.23 -29.95
N GLU A 398 22.74 29.05 -31.00
CA GLU A 398 21.64 28.08 -31.06
C GLU A 398 22.12 26.65 -30.72
N LEU A 399 23.27 26.23 -31.24
CA LEU A 399 23.87 24.92 -30.92
C LEU A 399 24.35 24.81 -29.47
N LYS A 400 24.79 25.91 -28.83
CA LYS A 400 25.13 25.91 -27.40
C LYS A 400 23.88 25.82 -26.53
N ASP A 401 22.82 26.56 -26.87
CA ASP A 401 21.55 26.52 -26.15
C ASP A 401 20.91 25.13 -26.27
N LEU A 402 20.93 24.52 -27.47
CA LEU A 402 20.52 23.14 -27.68
C LEU A 402 21.39 22.13 -26.91
N TYR A 403 22.70 22.33 -26.85
CA TYR A 403 23.60 21.48 -26.06
C TYR A 403 23.37 21.62 -24.55
N GLN A 404 23.08 22.82 -24.05
CA GLN A 404 22.69 23.04 -22.66
C GLN A 404 21.36 22.35 -22.36
N VAL A 405 20.33 22.52 -23.20
CA VAL A 405 19.04 21.85 -23.03
C VAL A 405 19.20 20.32 -23.07
N LEU A 406 20.05 19.77 -23.94
CA LEU A 406 20.38 18.35 -23.95
C LEU A 406 21.06 17.92 -22.64
N SER A 407 22.07 18.65 -22.17
CA SER A 407 22.74 18.38 -20.88
C SER A 407 21.78 18.47 -19.69
N GLU A 408 20.82 19.39 -19.71
CA GLU A 408 19.76 19.50 -18.70
C GLU A 408 18.86 18.28 -18.75
N ARG A 409 18.40 17.84 -19.93
CA ARG A 409 17.62 16.59 -20.07
C ARG A 409 18.41 15.33 -19.74
N GLU A 410 19.70 15.29 -20.00
CA GLU A 410 20.57 14.20 -19.53
C GLU A 410 20.73 14.21 -18.00
N SER A 411 20.63 15.37 -17.33
CA SER A 411 20.55 15.42 -15.86
C SER A 411 19.19 14.95 -15.34
N GLU A 412 18.08 15.45 -15.91
CA GLU A 412 16.72 14.99 -15.58
C GLU A 412 16.56 13.47 -15.76
N LEU A 413 17.09 12.89 -16.84
CA LEU A 413 17.05 11.46 -17.11
C LEU A 413 17.90 10.64 -16.14
N ARG A 414 19.01 11.19 -15.64
CA ARG A 414 19.82 10.54 -14.58
C ARG A 414 19.07 10.56 -13.24
N ASP A 415 18.48 11.69 -12.87
CA ASP A 415 17.73 11.84 -11.62
C ASP A 415 16.43 11.00 -11.63
N LEU A 416 15.73 10.95 -12.78
CA LEU A 416 14.58 10.06 -13.01
C LEU A 416 14.99 8.59 -12.93
N LYS A 417 16.16 8.22 -13.45
CA LYS A 417 16.67 6.85 -13.34
C LYS A 417 17.02 6.51 -11.89
N LEU A 418 17.73 7.37 -11.16
CA LEU A 418 18.03 7.15 -9.74
C LEU A 418 16.75 7.02 -8.91
N SER A 419 15.74 7.84 -9.20
CA SER A 419 14.41 7.73 -8.58
C SER A 419 13.71 6.40 -8.90
N LEU A 420 13.81 5.92 -10.15
CA LEU A 420 13.29 4.61 -10.55
C LEU A 420 14.05 3.48 -9.83
N ASP A 421 15.38 3.50 -9.83
CA ASP A 421 16.24 2.50 -9.17
C ASP A 421 15.92 2.45 -7.65
N GLU A 422 15.74 3.60 -6.98
CA GLU A 422 15.28 3.67 -5.59
C GLU A 422 13.85 3.12 -5.40
N HIS A 423 12.93 3.39 -6.34
CA HIS A 423 11.55 2.91 -6.28
C HIS A 423 11.47 1.40 -6.52
N GLU A 424 12.30 0.84 -7.39
CA GLU A 424 12.47 -0.59 -7.58
C GLU A 424 13.08 -1.24 -6.34
N GLN A 425 14.12 -0.64 -5.73
CA GLN A 425 14.71 -1.14 -4.49
C GLN A 425 13.70 -1.15 -3.33
N ARG A 426 12.93 -0.06 -3.13
CA ARG A 426 11.84 -0.03 -2.14
C ARG A 426 10.76 -1.08 -2.42
N ASN A 427 10.54 -1.45 -3.69
CA ASN A 427 9.59 -2.48 -4.08
C ASN A 427 10.15 -3.89 -3.81
N THR A 428 11.46 -4.13 -4.00
CA THR A 428 12.10 -5.39 -3.59
C THR A 428 12.17 -5.52 -2.08
N ASP A 429 12.51 -4.45 -1.34
CA ASP A 429 12.55 -4.46 0.12
C ASP A 429 11.17 -4.79 0.70
N LEU A 430 10.11 -4.16 0.18
CA LEU A 430 8.73 -4.43 0.60
C LEU A 430 8.27 -5.86 0.23
N ARG A 431 8.73 -6.43 -0.90
CA ARG A 431 8.48 -7.85 -1.23
C ARG A 431 9.18 -8.77 -0.24
N ASN A 432 10.44 -8.49 0.12
CA ASN A 432 11.19 -9.25 1.11
C ASN A 432 10.53 -9.17 2.49
N GLU A 433 9.99 -8.01 2.89
CA GLU A 433 9.18 -7.86 4.11
C GLU A 433 7.88 -8.69 4.05
N PHE A 434 7.17 -8.71 2.92
CA PHE A 434 5.98 -9.56 2.75
C PHE A 434 6.30 -11.06 2.72
N GLU A 435 7.41 -11.46 2.10
CA GLU A 435 7.86 -12.86 2.05
C GLU A 435 8.29 -13.34 3.44
N ALA A 436 9.05 -12.53 4.20
CA ALA A 436 9.35 -12.80 5.59
C ALA A 436 8.09 -12.90 6.46
N ALA A 437 7.12 -11.99 6.29
CA ALA A 437 5.85 -12.01 7.03
C ALA A 437 4.94 -13.20 6.65
N LEU A 438 5.04 -13.71 5.41
CA LEU A 438 4.37 -14.95 4.99
C LEU A 438 5.03 -16.17 5.62
N ASN A 439 6.36 -16.26 5.60
CA ASN A 439 7.12 -17.35 6.22
C ASN A 439 6.89 -17.41 7.74
N ASP A 440 6.86 -16.25 8.43
CA ASP A 440 6.52 -16.14 9.86
C ASP A 440 5.07 -16.57 10.13
N LEU A 441 4.14 -16.35 9.20
CA LEU A 441 2.74 -16.74 9.33
C LEU A 441 2.52 -18.24 9.05
N GLU A 442 3.28 -18.81 8.11
CA GLU A 442 3.30 -20.23 7.77
C GLU A 442 3.91 -21.06 8.91
N LEU A 443 5.07 -20.65 9.45
CA LEU A 443 5.63 -21.24 10.68
C LEU A 443 4.68 -21.11 11.87
N GLN A 444 3.91 -20.01 11.95
CA GLN A 444 2.82 -19.84 12.91
C GLN A 444 1.57 -20.68 12.62
N ALA A 445 1.40 -21.24 11.42
CA ALA A 445 0.38 -22.22 11.12
C ALA A 445 0.87 -23.62 11.51
N GLU A 446 2.04 -24.04 11.03
CA GLU A 446 2.69 -25.32 11.38
C GLU A 446 2.79 -25.53 12.89
N THR A 447 3.23 -24.52 13.64
CA THR A 447 3.33 -24.62 15.11
C THR A 447 1.97 -24.66 15.83
N LYS A 448 0.90 -24.17 15.22
CA LYS A 448 -0.48 -24.31 15.74
C LYS A 448 -1.06 -25.67 15.38
N ASP A 449 -0.82 -26.17 14.17
CA ASP A 449 -1.26 -27.50 13.75
C ASP A 449 -0.54 -28.59 14.55
N ALA A 450 0.75 -28.43 14.83
CA ALA A 450 1.49 -29.29 15.77
C ALA A 450 0.94 -29.24 17.21
N GLN A 451 0.47 -28.07 17.68
CA GLN A 451 -0.22 -27.96 18.98
C GLN A 451 -1.61 -28.61 18.96
N ILE A 452 -2.36 -28.47 17.86
CA ILE A 452 -3.67 -29.11 17.67
C ILE A 452 -3.52 -30.64 17.64
N GLU A 453 -2.50 -31.16 16.96
CA GLU A 453 -2.23 -32.59 16.90
C GLU A 453 -1.75 -33.13 18.26
N ALA A 454 -0.89 -32.41 18.97
CA ALA A 454 -0.53 -32.75 20.36
C ALA A 454 -1.75 -32.74 21.29
N MET A 455 -2.69 -31.79 21.12
CA MET A 455 -3.94 -31.75 21.88
C MET A 455 -4.86 -32.93 21.51
N ARG A 456 -4.96 -33.30 20.23
CA ARG A 456 -5.69 -34.52 19.79
C ARG A 456 -5.12 -35.76 20.46
N MET A 457 -3.80 -35.98 20.41
CA MET A 457 -3.14 -37.09 21.10
C MET A 457 -3.37 -37.11 22.63
N THR A 458 -3.67 -35.98 23.26
CA THR A 458 -4.11 -35.96 24.68
C THR A 458 -5.61 -36.23 24.86
N ILE A 459 -6.46 -35.78 23.92
CA ILE A 459 -7.90 -36.07 23.92
C ILE A 459 -8.13 -37.56 23.67
N ASP A 460 -7.40 -38.17 22.74
CA ASP A 460 -7.51 -39.60 22.41
C ASP A 460 -7.14 -40.47 23.62
N LYS A 461 -6.03 -40.15 24.31
CA LYS A 461 -5.62 -40.81 25.57
C LYS A 461 -6.64 -40.65 26.69
N LEU A 462 -7.19 -39.44 26.86
CA LEU A 462 -8.26 -39.21 27.83
C LEU A 462 -9.54 -39.98 27.44
N GLY A 463 -9.77 -40.20 26.15
CA GLY A 463 -10.84 -41.08 25.65
C GLY A 463 -10.59 -42.56 25.97
N GLU A 464 -9.36 -43.05 25.80
CA GLU A 464 -8.94 -44.40 26.23
C GLU A 464 -9.08 -44.57 27.75
N GLU A 465 -8.61 -43.60 28.54
CA GLU A 465 -8.76 -43.59 30.01
C GLU A 465 -10.23 -43.56 30.44
N ILE A 466 -11.08 -42.75 29.78
CA ILE A 466 -12.54 -42.75 30.03
C ILE A 466 -13.15 -44.10 29.69
N TYR A 467 -12.81 -44.71 28.56
CA TYR A 467 -13.36 -46.01 28.16
C TYR A 467 -12.99 -47.14 29.14
N VAL A 468 -11.75 -47.15 29.65
CA VAL A 468 -11.32 -48.07 30.70
C VAL A 468 -12.08 -47.81 32.01
N LEU A 469 -12.24 -46.54 32.40
CA LEU A 469 -13.00 -46.18 33.61
C LEU A 469 -14.51 -46.48 33.47
N GLU A 470 -15.08 -46.44 32.27
CA GLU A 470 -16.47 -46.84 32.01
C GLU A 470 -16.65 -48.36 32.16
N ASP A 471 -15.73 -49.16 31.59
CA ASP A 471 -15.68 -50.62 31.72
C ASP A 471 -15.42 -51.09 33.18
N GLU A 472 -14.54 -50.41 33.93
CA GLU A 472 -14.38 -50.63 35.37
C GLU A 472 -15.65 -50.29 36.17
N ASN A 473 -16.34 -49.20 35.81
CA ASN A 473 -17.55 -48.74 36.50
C ASN A 473 -18.76 -49.64 36.20
N ASP A 474 -18.87 -50.20 34.99
CA ASP A 474 -19.87 -51.22 34.66
C ASP A 474 -19.59 -52.55 35.39
N LYS A 475 -18.34 -53.00 35.48
CA LYS A 475 -17.97 -54.16 36.32
C LYS A 475 -18.32 -53.95 37.79
N LEU A 476 -18.04 -52.77 38.34
CA LEU A 476 -18.41 -52.42 39.72
C LEU A 476 -19.94 -52.37 39.92
N LYS A 477 -20.74 -52.06 38.89
CA LYS A 477 -22.21 -52.19 38.94
C LYS A 477 -22.64 -53.65 38.96
N GLU A 478 -22.06 -54.50 38.10
CA GLU A 478 -22.34 -55.95 38.09
C GLU A 478 -21.97 -56.60 39.45
N GLU A 479 -20.82 -56.24 40.04
CA GLU A 479 -20.45 -56.67 41.39
C GLU A 479 -21.42 -56.15 42.46
N MET A 480 -21.83 -54.87 42.40
CA MET A 480 -22.79 -54.30 43.35
C MET A 480 -24.19 -54.93 43.25
N ASP A 481 -24.67 -55.24 42.05
CA ASP A 481 -25.97 -55.88 41.85
C ASP A 481 -25.92 -57.37 42.19
N GLY A 482 -24.82 -58.07 41.92
CA GLY A 482 -24.57 -59.42 42.45
C GLY A 482 -24.58 -59.47 43.98
N VAL A 483 -23.94 -58.52 44.66
CA VAL A 483 -23.99 -58.40 46.14
C VAL A 483 -25.41 -58.09 46.64
N ARG A 484 -26.20 -57.30 45.91
CA ARG A 484 -27.62 -57.03 46.24
C ARG A 484 -28.49 -58.27 46.08
N GLU A 485 -28.23 -59.09 45.06
CA GLU A 485 -28.90 -60.38 44.87
C GLU A 485 -28.53 -61.36 46.00
N ASP A 486 -27.24 -61.53 46.32
CA ASP A 486 -26.77 -62.37 47.44
C ASP A 486 -27.36 -61.92 48.80
N GLU A 487 -27.36 -60.61 49.09
CA GLU A 487 -28.04 -60.08 50.27
C GLU A 487 -29.55 -60.35 50.23
N SER A 488 -30.20 -60.33 49.06
CA SER A 488 -31.64 -60.63 48.96
C SER A 488 -31.93 -62.09 49.29
N VAL A 489 -31.13 -63.02 48.77
CA VAL A 489 -31.25 -64.46 49.03
C VAL A 489 -30.95 -64.76 50.50
N GLU A 490 -29.97 -64.10 51.12
CA GLU A 490 -29.69 -64.28 52.55
C GLU A 490 -30.77 -63.63 53.44
N ARG A 491 -31.36 -62.50 53.03
CA ARG A 491 -32.56 -61.93 53.70
C ARG A 491 -33.75 -62.90 53.64
N GLU A 492 -34.00 -63.54 52.50
CA GLU A 492 -35.04 -64.59 52.38
C GLU A 492 -34.75 -65.82 53.25
N ARG A 493 -33.50 -66.30 53.29
CA ARG A 493 -33.08 -67.41 54.17
C ARG A 493 -33.29 -67.06 55.66
N LEU A 494 -32.92 -65.85 56.07
CA LEU A 494 -33.12 -65.35 57.43
C LEU A 494 -34.61 -65.19 57.78
N GLU A 495 -35.45 -64.76 56.83
CA GLU A 495 -36.90 -64.74 57.03
C GLU A 495 -37.50 -66.15 57.14
N ALA A 496 -37.06 -67.11 56.31
CA ALA A 496 -37.48 -68.50 56.40
C ALA A 496 -37.10 -69.13 57.76
N LEU A 497 -35.87 -68.91 58.24
CA LEU A 497 -35.42 -69.34 59.57
C LEU A 497 -36.20 -68.65 60.70
N SER A 498 -36.47 -67.34 60.58
CA SER A 498 -37.32 -66.57 61.50
C SER A 498 -38.73 -67.16 61.59
N ASN A 499 -39.32 -67.56 60.47
CA ASN A 499 -40.65 -68.15 60.41
C ASN A 499 -40.69 -69.59 60.96
N ALA A 500 -39.68 -70.42 60.67
CA ALA A 500 -39.54 -71.74 61.29
C ALA A 500 -39.34 -71.66 62.81
N LEU A 501 -38.58 -70.67 63.31
CA LEU A 501 -38.40 -70.43 64.73
C LEU A 501 -39.72 -70.03 65.42
N LYS A 502 -40.53 -69.17 64.80
CA LYS A 502 -41.88 -68.81 65.29
C LYS A 502 -42.79 -70.03 65.34
N GLU A 503 -42.72 -70.92 64.34
CA GLU A 503 -43.51 -72.15 64.34
C GLU A 503 -43.12 -73.08 65.50
N HIS A 504 -41.82 -73.32 65.71
CA HIS A 504 -41.34 -74.12 66.84
C HIS A 504 -41.66 -73.49 68.20
N GLN A 505 -41.66 -72.15 68.32
CA GLN A 505 -42.14 -71.46 69.52
C GLN A 505 -43.63 -71.73 69.76
N LEU A 506 -44.47 -71.69 68.71
CA LEU A 506 -45.92 -71.93 68.81
C LEU A 506 -46.25 -73.42 69.09
N GLN A 507 -45.41 -74.34 68.60
CA GLN A 507 -45.42 -75.77 68.98
C GLN A 507 -45.04 -75.96 70.46
N HIS A 508 -44.02 -75.24 70.96
CA HIS A 508 -43.61 -75.29 72.37
C HIS A 508 -44.71 -74.76 73.30
N ASP A 509 -45.31 -73.62 72.95
CA ASP A 509 -46.45 -73.00 73.65
C ASP A 509 -47.66 -73.94 73.77
N THR A 510 -47.97 -74.68 72.70
CA THR A 510 -49.10 -75.61 72.68
C THR A 510 -48.82 -76.89 73.48
N LEU A 511 -47.60 -77.42 73.43
CA LEU A 511 -47.16 -78.51 74.32
C LEU A 511 -47.17 -78.09 75.80
N SER A 512 -46.75 -76.85 76.09
CA SER A 512 -46.76 -76.31 77.47
C SER A 512 -48.19 -76.16 78.02
N ARG A 513 -49.17 -75.77 77.18
CA ARG A 513 -50.59 -75.75 77.56
C ARG A 513 -51.12 -77.16 77.84
N GLN A 514 -50.84 -78.13 76.96
CA GLN A 514 -51.22 -79.54 77.18
C GLN A 514 -50.63 -80.10 78.49
N HIS A 515 -49.40 -79.74 78.84
CA HIS A 515 -48.80 -80.14 80.12
C HIS A 515 -49.54 -79.52 81.32
N SER A 516 -49.95 -78.25 81.23
CA SER A 516 -50.75 -77.58 82.27
C SER A 516 -52.15 -78.22 82.46
N ASP A 517 -52.81 -78.63 81.38
CA ASP A 517 -54.13 -79.27 81.45
C ASP A 517 -54.03 -80.66 82.11
N LEU A 518 -53.00 -81.45 81.77
CA LEU A 518 -52.73 -82.75 82.40
C LEU A 518 -52.44 -82.63 83.90
N GLN A 519 -51.74 -81.58 84.34
CA GLN A 519 -51.53 -81.29 85.77
C GLN A 519 -52.85 -80.99 86.50
N LEU A 520 -53.77 -80.26 85.87
CA LEU A 520 -55.09 -79.97 86.44
C LEU A 520 -55.96 -81.22 86.59
N ASP A 521 -55.89 -82.17 85.65
CA ASP A 521 -56.60 -83.45 85.75
C ASP A 521 -56.00 -84.39 86.79
N PHE A 522 -54.68 -84.44 86.92
CA PHE A 522 -54.03 -85.19 88.00
C PHE A 522 -54.48 -84.67 89.38
N GLY A 523 -54.45 -83.35 89.57
CA GLY A 523 -54.94 -82.68 90.78
C GLY A 523 -56.47 -82.71 90.99
N ARG A 524 -57.24 -83.25 90.03
CA ARG A 524 -58.64 -83.64 90.21
C ARG A 524 -58.76 -85.08 90.73
N ALA A 525 -57.94 -86.01 90.23
CA ALA A 525 -57.94 -87.41 90.65
C ALA A 525 -57.53 -87.61 92.12
N GLU A 526 -56.47 -86.93 92.59
CA GLU A 526 -56.00 -87.01 93.99
C GLU A 526 -57.11 -86.66 95.00
N LYS A 527 -57.93 -85.64 94.70
CA LYS A 527 -59.03 -85.18 95.56
C LYS A 527 -60.19 -86.18 95.65
N VAL A 528 -60.30 -87.13 94.71
CA VAL A 528 -61.24 -88.25 94.78
C VAL A 528 -60.67 -89.36 95.67
N HIS A 529 -59.40 -89.71 95.49
CA HIS A 529 -58.71 -90.71 96.33
C HIS A 529 -58.68 -90.30 97.81
N GLN A 530 -58.43 -89.02 98.12
CA GLN A 530 -58.36 -88.54 99.50
C GLN A 530 -59.67 -88.78 100.28
N ARG A 531 -60.83 -88.57 99.63
CA ARG A 531 -62.16 -88.77 100.25
C ARG A 531 -62.43 -90.24 100.57
N ALA A 532 -62.06 -91.15 99.67
CA ALA A 532 -62.20 -92.58 99.90
C ALA A 532 -61.39 -93.08 101.11
N ILE A 533 -60.24 -92.46 101.39
CA ILE A 533 -59.40 -92.76 102.57
C ILE A 533 -60.06 -92.26 103.86
N GLU A 534 -60.79 -91.14 103.82
CA GLU A 534 -61.47 -90.56 104.99
C GLU A 534 -62.69 -91.38 105.42
N ASP A 535 -63.49 -91.88 104.48
CA ASP A 535 -64.65 -92.73 104.80
C ASP A 535 -64.25 -94.13 105.32
N LEU A 536 -63.16 -94.71 104.79
CA LEU A 536 -62.60 -95.97 105.33
C LEU A 536 -62.10 -95.83 106.78
N LYS A 537 -61.57 -94.66 107.17
CA LYS A 537 -61.13 -94.41 108.56
C LYS A 537 -62.31 -94.38 109.53
N ARG A 538 -63.44 -93.77 109.16
CA ARG A 538 -64.65 -93.73 110.00
C ARG A 538 -65.18 -95.13 110.33
N GLN A 539 -65.22 -96.02 109.34
CA GLN A 539 -65.65 -97.41 109.55
C GLN A 539 -64.77 -98.13 110.59
N HIS A 540 -63.45 -97.92 110.52
CA HIS A 540 -62.51 -98.51 111.49
C HIS A 540 -62.67 -97.96 112.92
N GLU A 541 -62.99 -96.66 113.08
CA GLU A 541 -63.24 -96.06 114.40
C GLU A 541 -64.50 -96.63 115.08
N ASP A 542 -65.57 -96.88 114.34
CA ASP A 542 -66.81 -97.44 114.91
C ASP A 542 -66.68 -98.93 115.26
N ASP A 543 -65.95 -99.72 114.47
CA ASP A 543 -65.60 -101.11 114.82
C ASP A 543 -64.78 -101.19 116.13
N GLN A 544 -63.81 -100.29 116.32
CA GLN A 544 -63.04 -100.22 117.57
C GLN A 544 -63.93 -99.92 118.79
N ARG A 545 -64.93 -99.02 118.66
CA ARG A 545 -65.88 -98.68 119.73
C ARG A 545 -66.76 -99.86 120.14
N LEU A 546 -67.13 -100.73 119.19
CA LEU A 546 -67.89 -101.95 119.46
C LEU A 546 -67.03 -103.01 120.18
N PHE A 547 -65.75 -103.16 119.78
CA PHE A 547 -64.82 -104.03 120.50
C PHE A 547 -64.55 -103.56 121.93
N GLN A 548 -64.37 -102.26 122.16
CA GLN A 548 -64.09 -101.72 123.50
C GLN A 548 -65.21 -102.06 124.51
N ARG A 549 -66.49 -101.86 124.14
CA ARG A 549 -67.63 -102.22 124.99
C ARG A 549 -67.71 -103.71 125.34
N SER A 550 -67.16 -104.58 124.49
CA SER A 550 -67.06 -106.03 124.73
C SER A 550 -65.95 -106.38 125.73
N LEU A 551 -64.91 -105.54 125.79
CA LEU A 551 -63.80 -105.59 126.74
C LEU A 551 -64.25 -105.13 128.13
N ASP A 552 -64.85 -103.93 128.24
CA ASP A 552 -65.30 -103.33 129.50
C ASP A 552 -66.28 -104.26 130.29
N SER A 553 -67.12 -104.99 129.55
CA SER A 553 -68.06 -106.00 130.08
C SER A 553 -67.38 -107.23 130.69
N LYS A 554 -66.26 -107.66 130.10
CA LYS A 554 -65.44 -108.76 130.63
C LYS A 554 -64.60 -108.32 131.82
N ASP A 555 -64.03 -107.12 131.76
CA ASP A 555 -63.25 -106.56 132.88
C ASP A 555 -64.13 -106.34 134.12
N SER A 556 -65.37 -105.88 133.94
CA SER A 556 -66.37 -105.81 135.03
C SER A 556 -66.64 -107.17 135.69
N SER A 557 -66.61 -108.25 134.90
CA SER A 557 -66.79 -109.63 135.40
C SER A 557 -65.54 -110.15 136.11
N LEU A 558 -64.36 -109.75 135.66
CA LEU A 558 -63.05 -110.13 136.21
C LEU A 558 -62.73 -109.35 137.49
N GLN A 559 -63.19 -108.11 137.61
CA GLN A 559 -63.09 -107.31 138.83
C GLN A 559 -63.93 -107.89 139.99
N SER A 560 -65.06 -108.54 139.68
CA SER A 560 -65.86 -109.28 140.66
C SER A 560 -65.07 -110.42 141.30
N THR A 561 -64.42 -111.27 140.50
CA THR A 561 -63.62 -112.40 141.02
C THR A 561 -62.32 -111.96 141.70
N GLN A 562 -61.73 -110.83 141.30
CA GLN A 562 -60.63 -110.18 142.04
C GLN A 562 -61.04 -109.73 143.45
N SER A 563 -62.31 -109.34 143.67
CA SER A 563 -62.81 -108.98 145.00
C SER A 563 -62.94 -110.19 145.94
N GLU A 564 -63.18 -111.38 145.40
CA GLU A 564 -63.17 -112.64 146.15
C GLU A 564 -61.74 -113.12 146.42
N LEU A 565 -60.81 -112.92 145.47
CA LEU A 565 -59.38 -113.23 145.62
C LEU A 565 -58.74 -112.41 146.75
N THR A 566 -59.00 -111.10 146.81
CA THR A 566 -58.42 -110.20 147.83
C THR A 566 -58.86 -110.57 149.26
N ARG A 567 -60.05 -111.15 149.42
CA ARG A 567 -60.51 -111.71 150.71
C ARG A 567 -59.69 -112.92 151.16
N LEU A 568 -59.14 -113.72 150.23
CA LEU A 568 -58.24 -114.83 150.54
C LEU A 568 -56.79 -114.36 150.74
N GLN A 569 -56.35 -113.34 149.99
CA GLN A 569 -55.01 -112.75 150.15
C GLN A 569 -54.82 -112.12 151.54
N ALA A 570 -55.87 -111.60 152.17
CA ALA A 570 -55.82 -111.12 153.57
C ALA A 570 -55.48 -112.21 154.62
N LEU A 571 -55.61 -113.51 154.29
CA LEU A 571 -55.12 -114.63 155.10
C LEU A 571 -53.70 -115.07 154.71
N LEU A 572 -53.21 -114.68 153.54
CA LEU A 572 -51.88 -115.00 153.02
C LEU A 572 -50.82 -114.03 153.53
N THR A 573 -51.14 -112.74 153.64
CA THR A 573 -50.20 -111.70 154.13
C THR A 573 -49.74 -111.94 155.57
N GLN A 574 -50.54 -112.62 156.40
CA GLN A 574 -50.15 -113.07 157.74
C GLN A 574 -49.07 -114.18 157.72
N ARG A 575 -48.80 -114.80 156.57
CA ARG A 575 -47.75 -115.81 156.35
C ARG A 575 -46.59 -115.30 155.50
N GLU A 576 -46.82 -114.29 154.66
CA GLU A 576 -45.75 -113.64 153.89
C GLU A 576 -44.79 -112.85 154.78
N ALA A 577 -45.24 -112.39 155.95
CA ALA A 577 -44.37 -111.82 156.98
C ALA A 577 -43.26 -112.79 157.45
N ASP A 578 -43.54 -114.10 157.48
CA ASP A 578 -42.58 -115.14 157.87
C ASP A 578 -41.54 -115.44 156.75
N LEU A 579 -41.75 -114.94 155.53
CA LEU A 579 -40.85 -115.13 154.38
C LEU A 579 -39.80 -114.03 154.21
N VAL A 580 -39.97 -112.88 154.86
CA VAL A 580 -39.08 -111.70 154.76
C VAL A 580 -37.63 -111.99 155.17
N ASP A 581 -37.40 -112.99 156.02
CA ASP A 581 -36.07 -113.34 156.51
C ASP A 581 -35.32 -114.39 155.65
N VAL A 582 -35.96 -114.98 154.64
CA VAL A 582 -35.37 -116.13 153.91
C VAL A 582 -34.43 -115.73 152.77
N GLN A 583 -34.71 -114.65 152.02
CA GLN A 583 -34.00 -114.37 150.76
C GLN A 583 -33.36 -112.98 150.62
N LYS A 584 -32.85 -112.46 151.75
CA LYS A 584 -31.66 -111.58 151.84
C LYS A 584 -30.35 -112.28 151.36
N VAL A 585 -30.48 -113.13 150.34
CA VAL A 585 -29.50 -114.13 149.88
C VAL A 585 -29.32 -114.06 148.36
N LEU A 586 -30.27 -113.47 147.62
CA LEU A 586 -30.18 -113.34 146.15
C LEU A 586 -29.97 -111.93 145.60
N GLU A 587 -29.92 -110.89 146.44
CA GLU A 587 -29.33 -109.58 146.09
C GLU A 587 -27.87 -109.76 145.61
N GLY A 588 -27.19 -110.83 146.06
CA GLY A 588 -25.87 -111.24 145.58
C GLY A 588 -25.80 -111.81 144.15
N LEU A 589 -26.91 -112.03 143.45
CA LEU A 589 -26.92 -112.41 142.02
C LEU A 589 -27.29 -111.26 141.08
N GLU A 590 -27.61 -110.06 141.61
CA GLU A 590 -27.76 -108.85 140.79
C GLU A 590 -26.43 -108.40 140.14
N GLU A 591 -25.28 -108.94 140.59
CA GLU A 591 -23.96 -108.63 140.04
C GLU A 591 -23.65 -109.32 138.69
N GLU A 592 -24.37 -110.36 138.27
CA GLU A 592 -24.00 -111.13 137.05
C GLU A 592 -24.29 -110.41 135.73
N SER A 593 -25.25 -109.48 135.69
CA SER A 593 -25.73 -108.89 134.42
C SER A 593 -24.89 -107.70 133.91
N LYS A 594 -24.22 -106.95 134.81
CA LYS A 594 -23.55 -105.68 134.47
C LYS A 594 -22.16 -105.80 133.81
N ARG A 595 -21.62 -107.00 133.59
CA ARG A 595 -20.22 -107.22 133.11
C ARG A 595 -20.07 -107.87 131.73
N ARG A 596 -20.97 -107.62 130.78
CA ARG A 596 -20.81 -108.06 129.35
C ARG A 596 -21.09 -106.94 128.35
N GLY A 597 -20.44 -105.78 128.51
CA GLY A 597 -20.68 -104.57 127.71
C GLY A 597 -19.44 -103.87 127.12
N GLU A 598 -18.27 -104.51 127.10
CA GLU A 598 -16.99 -103.84 126.75
C GLU A 598 -16.21 -104.51 125.60
N VAL A 599 -16.69 -104.40 124.36
CA VAL A 599 -15.88 -104.69 123.14
C VAL A 599 -16.18 -103.71 121.99
N ASP A 600 -16.57 -102.46 122.29
CA ASP A 600 -17.04 -101.49 121.26
C ASP A 600 -16.35 -100.10 121.36
N THR A 601 -15.14 -100.07 121.90
CA THR A 601 -14.31 -98.85 122.05
C THR A 601 -13.35 -98.65 120.86
N THR A 602 -12.74 -99.73 120.35
CA THR A 602 -11.69 -99.68 119.32
C THR A 602 -12.19 -99.19 117.97
N ALA A 603 -13.33 -99.71 117.50
CA ALA A 603 -13.90 -99.34 116.19
C ALA A 603 -14.28 -97.85 116.13
N LYS A 604 -14.80 -97.32 117.24
CA LYS A 604 -15.23 -95.92 117.39
C LYS A 604 -14.05 -94.94 117.28
N PHE A 605 -12.89 -95.28 117.85
CA PHE A 605 -11.68 -94.46 117.75
C PHE A 605 -11.08 -94.48 116.34
N SER A 606 -11.07 -95.63 115.67
CA SER A 606 -10.61 -95.75 114.27
C SER A 606 -11.48 -94.94 113.30
N LEU A 607 -12.81 -95.00 113.45
CA LEU A 607 -13.74 -94.20 112.65
C LEU A 607 -13.58 -92.69 112.91
N GLN A 608 -13.36 -92.29 114.17
CA GLN A 608 -13.10 -90.89 114.52
C GLN A 608 -11.81 -90.37 113.85
N LEU A 609 -10.73 -91.15 113.84
CA LEU A 609 -9.48 -90.76 113.20
C LEU A 609 -9.63 -90.54 111.69
N GLU A 610 -10.41 -91.39 111.01
CA GLU A 610 -10.66 -91.25 109.57
C GLU A 610 -11.65 -90.11 109.27
N VAL A 611 -12.66 -89.87 110.13
CA VAL A 611 -13.51 -88.67 110.04
C VAL A 611 -12.68 -87.38 110.20
N ASP A 612 -11.78 -87.32 111.17
CA ASP A 612 -10.94 -86.14 111.38
C ASP A 612 -9.83 -86.02 110.32
N ARG A 613 -9.44 -87.12 109.66
CA ARG A 613 -8.64 -87.08 108.44
C ARG A 613 -9.43 -86.47 107.29
N LEU A 614 -10.63 -86.99 107.00
CA LEU A 614 -11.47 -86.50 105.91
C LEU A 614 -11.83 -85.03 106.09
N LYS A 615 -12.06 -84.54 107.32
CA LYS A 615 -12.18 -83.10 107.60
C LYS A 615 -10.93 -82.31 107.17
N ARG A 616 -9.74 -82.74 107.59
CA ARG A 616 -8.46 -82.09 107.22
C ARG A 616 -8.15 -82.18 105.71
N ASP A 617 -8.64 -83.21 105.04
CA ASP A 617 -8.49 -83.38 103.60
C ASP A 617 -9.54 -82.51 102.85
N ILE A 618 -10.76 -82.33 103.38
CA ILE A 618 -11.77 -81.37 102.92
C ILE A 618 -11.31 -79.93 103.13
N GLU A 619 -10.85 -79.56 104.33
CA GLU A 619 -10.33 -78.23 104.67
C GLU A 619 -9.23 -77.79 103.68
N ARG A 620 -8.32 -78.71 103.30
CA ARG A 620 -7.31 -78.44 102.27
C ARG A 620 -7.89 -78.25 100.88
N LEU A 621 -8.85 -79.08 100.48
CA LEU A 621 -9.53 -78.94 99.19
C LEU A 621 -10.34 -77.64 99.12
N GLU A 622 -10.95 -77.20 100.22
CA GLU A 622 -11.63 -75.91 100.33
C GLU A 622 -10.63 -74.74 100.29
N ASP A 623 -9.48 -74.87 100.94
CA ASP A 623 -8.37 -73.91 100.87
C ASP A 623 -7.82 -73.79 99.43
N GLU A 624 -7.55 -74.91 98.76
CA GLU A 624 -7.09 -74.96 97.35
C GLU A 624 -8.15 -74.44 96.37
N LEU A 625 -9.43 -74.74 96.63
CA LEU A 625 -10.57 -74.23 95.87
C LEU A 625 -10.81 -72.73 96.12
N SER A 626 -10.49 -72.20 97.30
CA SER A 626 -10.48 -70.76 97.56
C SER A 626 -9.33 -70.05 96.82
N ARG A 627 -8.13 -70.62 96.85
CA ARG A 627 -6.93 -70.09 96.17
C ARG A 627 -7.09 -70.08 94.66
N THR A 628 -7.59 -71.17 94.08
CA THR A 628 -7.89 -71.25 92.64
C THR A 628 -9.01 -70.28 92.22
N ARG A 629 -9.99 -70.01 93.08
CA ARG A 629 -10.98 -68.94 92.86
C ARG A 629 -10.37 -67.54 92.91
N THR A 630 -9.47 -67.24 93.85
CA THR A 630 -8.76 -65.94 93.87
C THR A 630 -7.82 -65.78 92.69
N ASP A 631 -7.13 -66.85 92.29
CA ASP A 631 -6.27 -66.90 91.11
C ASP A 631 -7.05 -66.72 89.80
N LEU A 632 -8.26 -67.29 89.71
CA LEU A 632 -9.17 -67.09 88.59
C LEU A 632 -9.67 -65.64 88.56
N SER A 633 -10.17 -65.12 89.69
CA SER A 633 -10.64 -63.74 89.81
C SER A 633 -9.54 -62.72 89.45
N SER A 634 -8.30 -62.96 89.89
CA SER A 634 -7.12 -62.18 89.52
C SER A 634 -6.82 -62.26 88.02
N ARG A 635 -6.83 -63.46 87.42
CA ARG A 635 -6.66 -63.64 85.97
C ARG A 635 -7.77 -62.99 85.15
N GLU A 636 -9.03 -63.07 85.59
CA GLU A 636 -10.14 -62.39 84.93
C GLU A 636 -10.02 -60.86 85.03
N HIS A 637 -9.62 -60.34 86.19
CA HIS A 637 -9.37 -58.91 86.35
C HIS A 637 -8.25 -58.45 85.41
N GLN A 638 -7.13 -59.18 85.37
CA GLN A 638 -6.01 -58.88 84.48
C GLN A 638 -6.37 -59.06 82.99
N ASN A 639 -7.33 -59.92 82.64
CA ASN A 639 -7.85 -60.00 81.28
C ASN A 639 -8.75 -58.79 80.96
N ARG A 640 -9.66 -58.39 81.85
CA ARG A 640 -10.46 -57.16 81.67
C ARG A 640 -9.59 -55.90 81.56
N GLU A 641 -8.44 -55.86 82.26
CA GLU A 641 -7.43 -54.81 82.08
C GLU A 641 -6.75 -54.88 80.70
N LYS A 642 -6.39 -56.09 80.21
CA LYS A 642 -5.86 -56.25 78.84
C LYS A 642 -6.89 -55.82 77.81
N ASP A 643 -8.14 -56.25 77.94
CA ASP A 643 -9.23 -55.92 77.03
C ASP A 643 -9.44 -54.40 76.96
N THR A 644 -9.47 -53.69 78.10
CA THR A 644 -9.56 -52.21 78.09
C THR A 644 -8.30 -51.52 77.55
N THR A 645 -7.10 -52.10 77.70
CA THR A 645 -5.91 -51.59 76.97
C THR A 645 -5.94 -51.88 75.47
N ILE A 646 -6.55 -52.99 75.04
CA ILE A 646 -6.72 -53.34 73.63
C ILE A 646 -7.73 -52.38 72.98
N ASP A 647 -8.84 -52.06 73.66
CA ASP A 647 -9.80 -51.03 73.22
C ASP A 647 -9.19 -49.63 73.19
N SER A 648 -8.35 -49.26 74.18
CA SER A 648 -7.66 -47.96 74.17
C SER A 648 -6.60 -47.85 73.07
N LEU A 649 -5.93 -48.96 72.72
CA LEU A 649 -5.02 -49.05 71.58
C LEU A 649 -5.77 -49.07 70.23
N HIS A 650 -6.92 -49.73 70.14
CA HIS A 650 -7.75 -49.72 68.93
C HIS A 650 -8.43 -48.37 68.68
N THR A 651 -8.78 -47.62 69.71
CA THR A 651 -9.25 -46.23 69.57
C THR A 651 -8.09 -45.33 69.15
N HIS A 652 -6.93 -45.35 69.83
CA HIS A 652 -5.74 -44.61 69.39
C HIS A 652 -5.30 -44.94 67.96
N SER A 653 -5.39 -46.21 67.54
CA SER A 653 -5.06 -46.63 66.17
C SER A 653 -6.01 -46.03 65.14
N ARG A 654 -7.33 -46.04 65.40
CA ARG A 654 -8.33 -45.36 64.55
C ARG A 654 -8.14 -43.85 64.52
N ASP A 655 -7.83 -43.23 65.66
CA ASP A 655 -7.58 -41.79 65.76
C ASP A 655 -6.30 -41.39 64.99
N LEU A 656 -5.22 -42.16 65.13
CA LEU A 656 -3.98 -41.96 64.37
C LEU A 656 -4.19 -42.18 62.86
N GLN A 657 -4.95 -43.21 62.46
CA GLN A 657 -5.28 -43.45 61.05
C GLN A 657 -6.16 -42.32 60.47
N THR A 658 -7.06 -41.76 61.28
CA THR A 658 -7.90 -40.61 60.92
C THR A 658 -7.08 -39.31 60.83
N GLN A 659 -6.13 -39.09 61.74
CA GLN A 659 -5.19 -37.97 61.66
C GLN A 659 -4.28 -38.10 60.43
N LEU A 660 -3.83 -39.32 60.09
CA LEU A 660 -3.00 -39.58 58.93
C LEU A 660 -3.75 -39.36 57.61
N SER A 661 -5.03 -39.78 57.50
CA SER A 661 -5.84 -39.51 56.31
C SER A 661 -6.16 -38.01 56.19
N GLN A 662 -6.47 -37.33 57.28
CA GLN A 662 -6.65 -35.87 57.30
C GLN A 662 -5.37 -35.11 56.89
N GLN A 663 -4.19 -35.51 57.39
CA GLN A 663 -2.91 -34.94 56.99
C GLN A 663 -2.57 -35.21 55.52
N THR A 664 -2.92 -36.40 55.01
CA THR A 664 -2.71 -36.76 53.60
C THR A 664 -3.60 -35.91 52.70
N GLN A 665 -4.89 -35.76 53.02
CA GLN A 665 -5.81 -34.88 52.29
C GLN A 665 -5.40 -33.41 52.40
N ALA A 666 -4.95 -32.96 53.58
CA ALA A 666 -4.44 -31.60 53.76
C ALA A 666 -3.19 -31.33 52.90
N ARG A 667 -2.27 -32.31 52.78
CA ARG A 667 -1.12 -32.24 51.88
C ARG A 667 -1.53 -32.20 50.41
N LEU A 668 -2.50 -33.01 49.98
CA LEU A 668 -3.02 -32.98 48.60
C LEU A 668 -3.65 -31.62 48.28
N ASN A 669 -4.55 -31.13 49.15
CA ASN A 669 -5.20 -29.82 49.02
C ASN A 669 -4.20 -28.64 49.10
N LEU A 670 -3.01 -28.83 49.69
CA LEU A 670 -1.92 -27.86 49.70
C LEU A 670 -1.06 -27.96 48.44
N SER A 671 -0.83 -29.16 47.88
CA SER A 671 -0.15 -29.34 46.59
C SER A 671 -0.97 -28.72 45.48
N GLU A 672 -2.25 -29.07 45.35
CA GLU A 672 -3.15 -28.51 44.34
C GLU A 672 -3.14 -26.97 44.36
N LYS A 673 -3.16 -26.35 45.55
CA LYS A 673 -3.05 -24.90 45.70
C LYS A 673 -1.66 -24.36 45.33
N LEU A 674 -0.59 -25.07 45.65
CA LEU A 674 0.77 -24.74 45.22
C LEU A 674 0.88 -24.79 43.69
N ASP A 675 0.33 -25.82 43.06
CA ASP A 675 0.39 -26.07 41.62
C ASP A 675 -0.45 -25.04 40.85
N VAL A 676 -1.64 -24.67 41.36
CA VAL A 676 -2.44 -23.54 40.85
C VAL A 676 -1.68 -22.22 40.98
N VAL A 677 -1.08 -21.92 42.14
CA VAL A 677 -0.31 -20.68 42.35
C VAL A 677 0.94 -20.63 41.48
N GLN A 678 1.64 -21.75 41.27
CA GLN A 678 2.77 -21.84 40.33
C GLN A 678 2.31 -21.67 38.88
N GLY A 679 1.17 -22.24 38.50
CA GLY A 679 0.57 -22.08 37.17
C GLY A 679 0.19 -20.63 36.89
N ASP A 680 -0.44 -19.95 37.85
CA ASP A 680 -0.79 -18.54 37.73
C ASP A 680 0.42 -17.61 37.79
N LEU A 681 1.45 -17.94 38.59
CA LEU A 681 2.73 -17.22 38.56
C LEU A 681 3.37 -17.29 37.17
N LYS A 682 3.48 -18.49 36.57
CA LYS A 682 4.00 -18.68 35.20
C LYS A 682 3.20 -17.92 34.14
N LYS A 683 1.86 -17.86 34.28
CA LYS A 683 1.01 -17.01 33.41
C LYS A 683 1.36 -15.53 33.57
N LYS A 684 1.57 -15.04 34.80
CA LYS A 684 1.95 -13.64 35.06
C LYS A 684 3.37 -13.29 34.64
N GLU A 685 4.31 -14.23 34.70
CA GLU A 685 5.64 -14.11 34.12
C GLU A 685 5.56 -13.99 32.58
N GLY A 686 4.74 -14.83 31.93
CA GLY A 686 4.47 -14.72 30.48
C GLY A 686 3.79 -13.40 30.08
N GLU A 687 2.76 -12.96 30.81
CA GLU A 687 2.14 -11.64 30.63
C GLU A 687 3.16 -10.50 30.78
N LEU A 688 4.07 -10.60 31.77
CA LEU A 688 5.09 -9.59 32.03
C LEU A 688 6.10 -9.50 30.88
N GLU A 689 6.58 -10.62 30.32
CA GLU A 689 7.48 -10.59 29.16
C GLU A 689 6.78 -10.05 27.90
N VAL A 690 5.50 -10.36 27.67
CA VAL A 690 4.72 -9.74 26.58
C VAL A 690 4.58 -8.22 26.77
N VAL A 691 4.40 -7.75 28.01
CA VAL A 691 4.35 -6.31 28.32
C VAL A 691 5.73 -5.65 28.16
N LYS A 692 6.83 -6.31 28.57
CA LYS A 692 8.21 -5.85 28.33
C LYS A 692 8.54 -5.74 26.84
N GLY A 693 8.15 -6.73 26.04
CA GLY A 693 8.32 -6.71 24.58
C GLY A 693 7.62 -5.51 23.95
N ARG A 694 6.34 -5.30 24.30
CA ARG A 694 5.56 -4.13 23.87
C ARG A 694 6.14 -2.79 24.35
N LEU A 695 6.69 -2.74 25.56
CA LEU A 695 7.38 -1.55 26.07
C LEU A 695 8.63 -1.24 25.23
N GLY A 696 9.48 -2.24 24.97
CA GLY A 696 10.68 -2.09 24.13
C GLY A 696 10.35 -1.75 22.67
N GLU A 697 9.23 -2.21 22.12
CA GLU A 697 8.72 -1.71 20.83
C GLU A 697 8.34 -0.23 20.90
N MET A 698 7.61 0.19 21.93
CA MET A 698 7.19 1.59 22.08
C MET A 698 8.39 2.52 22.31
N GLU A 699 9.37 2.10 23.10
CA GLU A 699 10.64 2.83 23.28
C GLU A 699 11.39 2.98 21.94
N LYS A 700 11.50 1.91 21.14
CA LYS A 700 12.07 1.97 19.79
C LYS A 700 11.28 2.89 18.83
N ARG A 701 9.95 2.90 18.92
CA ARG A 701 9.08 3.82 18.15
C ARG A 701 9.33 5.27 18.55
N VAL A 702 9.33 5.58 19.85
CA VAL A 702 9.59 6.93 20.40
C VAL A 702 11.00 7.40 20.07
N GLU A 703 12.01 6.53 20.10
CA GLU A 703 13.36 6.86 19.62
C GLU A 703 13.39 7.16 18.11
N LYS A 704 12.73 6.34 17.28
CA LYS A 704 12.65 6.57 15.82
C LYS A 704 11.94 7.89 15.51
N GLU A 705 10.85 8.19 16.21
CA GLU A 705 10.10 9.45 16.09
C GLU A 705 10.94 10.65 16.57
N SER A 706 11.63 10.55 17.71
CA SER A 706 12.52 11.60 18.22
C SER A 706 13.68 11.88 17.25
N ARG A 707 14.32 10.83 16.70
CA ARG A 707 15.38 10.97 15.68
C ARG A 707 14.84 11.63 14.41
N SER A 708 13.63 11.25 13.96
CA SER A 708 12.96 11.86 12.80
C SER A 708 12.64 13.34 13.04
N SER A 709 12.08 13.66 14.21
CA SER A 709 11.74 15.03 14.63
C SER A 709 12.97 15.93 14.72
N ASN A 710 14.06 15.45 15.33
CA ASN A 710 15.33 16.17 15.40
C ASN A 710 15.96 16.38 14.01
N SER A 711 15.83 15.41 13.10
CA SER A 711 16.29 15.54 11.71
C SER A 711 15.51 16.61 10.96
N ALA A 712 14.17 16.58 11.06
CA ALA A 712 13.30 17.61 10.50
C ALA A 712 13.58 19.01 11.09
N GLU A 713 13.82 19.11 12.40
CA GLU A 713 14.21 20.39 13.02
C GLU A 713 15.55 20.91 12.48
N SER A 714 16.53 20.04 12.25
CA SER A 714 17.79 20.42 11.58
C SER A 714 17.52 20.94 10.17
N MET A 715 16.77 20.20 9.35
CA MET A 715 16.43 20.62 7.98
C MET A 715 15.70 21.97 7.95
N PHE A 716 14.78 22.23 8.88
CA PHE A 716 14.11 23.53 8.98
C PHE A 716 15.05 24.65 9.45
N ARG A 717 16.01 24.38 10.35
CA ARG A 717 17.05 25.35 10.75
C ARG A 717 17.99 25.68 9.58
N ASP A 718 18.36 24.68 8.79
CA ASP A 718 19.23 24.84 7.61
C ASP A 718 18.50 25.66 6.52
N GLN A 719 17.27 25.29 6.16
CA GLN A 719 16.42 26.06 5.23
C GLN A 719 16.18 27.50 5.72
N LEU A 720 15.97 27.71 7.03
CA LEU A 720 15.79 29.04 7.58
C LEU A 720 17.08 29.87 7.49
N THR A 721 18.24 29.23 7.65
CA THR A 721 19.57 29.85 7.52
C THR A 721 19.87 30.23 6.06
N GLU A 722 19.57 29.34 5.11
CA GLU A 722 19.68 29.61 3.68
C GLU A 722 18.76 30.77 3.26
N ARG A 723 17.46 30.71 3.60
CA ARG A 723 16.49 31.77 3.29
C ARG A 723 16.88 33.12 3.90
N ASN A 724 17.40 33.13 5.14
CA ASN A 724 17.92 34.34 5.76
C ASN A 724 19.19 34.88 5.05
N THR A 725 20.02 34.00 4.50
CA THR A 725 21.23 34.37 3.74
C THR A 725 20.86 34.95 2.37
N LEU A 726 19.91 34.33 1.67
CA LEU A 726 19.34 34.84 0.41
C LEU A 726 18.67 36.20 0.61
N LEU A 727 17.84 36.36 1.64
CA LEU A 727 17.19 37.62 1.97
C LEU A 727 18.19 38.74 2.30
N LEU A 728 19.24 38.43 3.09
CA LEU A 728 20.31 39.39 3.40
C LEU A 728 21.09 39.77 2.12
N THR A 729 21.31 38.82 1.22
CA THR A 729 21.99 39.05 -0.07
C THR A 729 21.15 39.93 -1.00
N ILE A 730 19.85 39.64 -1.13
CA ILE A 730 18.89 40.47 -1.89
C ILE A 730 18.83 41.89 -1.33
N TYR A 731 18.76 42.05 -0.01
CA TYR A 731 18.77 43.37 0.64
C TYR A 731 20.04 44.17 0.31
N GLN A 732 21.23 43.54 0.38
CA GLN A 732 22.51 44.16 0.02
C GLN A 732 22.63 44.49 -1.47
N TYR A 733 22.05 43.69 -2.37
CA TYR A 733 21.99 44.05 -3.79
C TYR A 733 21.04 45.22 -4.03
N LEU A 734 19.88 45.20 -3.37
CA LEU A 734 18.87 46.23 -3.51
C LEU A 734 19.38 47.59 -3.01
N ASP A 735 20.20 47.65 -1.96
CA ASP A 735 20.78 48.93 -1.52
C ASP A 735 22.13 49.34 -2.12
N LYS A 736 22.81 48.44 -2.85
CA LYS A 736 23.72 48.85 -3.95
C LYS A 736 22.94 49.59 -5.04
N ILE A 737 21.81 49.03 -5.51
CA ILE A 737 21.00 49.62 -6.60
C ILE A 737 20.43 50.99 -6.21
N LEU A 738 19.96 51.14 -4.97
CA LEU A 738 19.49 52.43 -4.45
C LEU A 738 20.60 53.45 -4.15
N GLY A 739 21.88 53.08 -4.30
CA GLY A 739 23.01 53.98 -4.02
C GLY A 739 23.07 54.45 -2.56
N VAL A 740 22.66 53.61 -1.60
CA VAL A 740 22.66 53.98 -0.18
C VAL A 740 24.10 54.00 0.34
N ASP A 741 24.71 55.17 0.28
CA ASP A 741 26.12 55.41 0.58
C ASP A 741 26.45 54.94 2.01
N LYS A 742 27.46 54.06 2.16
CA LYS A 742 27.84 53.37 3.42
C LYS A 742 28.35 54.31 4.54
N LYS A 743 28.21 55.62 4.38
CA LYS A 743 28.74 56.69 5.25
C LYS A 743 27.83 57.06 6.42
N LYS A 744 26.65 56.44 6.56
CA LYS A 744 25.87 56.47 7.81
C LYS A 744 25.63 55.07 8.33
N GLY A 745 26.50 54.62 9.24
CA GLY A 745 26.27 53.46 10.10
C GLY A 745 25.16 53.72 11.12
N SER A 746 23.92 53.84 10.64
CA SER A 746 22.74 53.89 11.51
C SER A 746 22.47 52.50 12.07
N ALA A 747 22.33 52.37 13.38
CA ALA A 747 22.22 51.08 14.08
C ALA A 747 20.82 50.42 13.95
N GLY A 748 20.26 50.41 12.74
CA GLY A 748 18.92 49.92 12.42
C GLY A 748 18.86 48.79 11.39
N GLU A 749 19.99 48.36 10.83
CA GLU A 749 20.05 47.21 9.91
C GLU A 749 20.01 45.88 10.68
N THR A 750 18.85 45.58 11.27
CA THR A 750 18.54 44.26 11.81
C THR A 750 18.65 43.22 10.70
N LYS A 751 19.57 42.28 10.85
CA LYS A 751 19.72 41.15 9.93
C LYS A 751 18.48 40.24 10.01
N PRO A 752 18.10 39.51 8.95
CA PRO A 752 16.89 38.66 8.93
C PRO A 752 16.75 37.74 10.15
N PHE A 753 17.87 37.18 10.61
CA PHE A 753 17.96 36.28 11.75
C PHE A 753 17.96 36.95 13.15
N THR A 754 17.95 38.28 13.24
CA THR A 754 17.93 39.03 14.53
C THR A 754 16.56 39.60 14.87
N ASN A 755 15.87 40.15 13.88
CA ASN A 755 14.47 40.55 13.99
C ASN A 755 13.88 40.62 12.57
N PHE A 756 13.10 39.60 12.19
CA PHE A 756 12.55 39.52 10.84
C PHE A 756 11.56 40.65 10.54
N SER A 757 10.76 41.11 11.51
CA SER A 757 9.78 42.19 11.28
C SER A 757 10.49 43.48 10.87
N VAL A 758 11.48 43.92 11.66
CA VAL A 758 12.21 45.17 11.37
C VAL A 758 13.05 45.04 10.08
N PHE A 759 13.58 43.85 9.78
CA PHE A 759 14.20 43.58 8.49
C PHE A 759 13.20 43.71 7.32
N HIS A 760 12.00 43.15 7.47
CA HIS A 760 10.93 43.16 6.47
C HIS A 760 10.39 44.58 6.22
N ASP A 761 10.16 45.36 7.26
CA ASP A 761 9.74 46.77 7.16
C ASP A 761 10.79 47.63 6.45
N ASN A 762 12.08 47.41 6.74
CA ASN A 762 13.19 48.05 6.05
C ASN A 762 13.26 47.61 4.57
N LEU A 763 13.12 46.32 4.27
CA LEU A 763 13.12 45.78 2.91
C LEU A 763 11.96 46.36 2.08
N ILE A 764 10.74 46.43 2.64
CA ILE A 764 9.57 47.07 2.01
C ILE A 764 9.83 48.55 1.75
N THR A 765 10.43 49.27 2.71
CA THR A 765 10.75 50.70 2.56
C THR A 765 11.73 50.93 1.41
N ARG A 766 12.75 50.08 1.29
CA ARG A 766 13.71 50.14 0.18
C ARG A 766 13.09 49.70 -1.16
N LEU A 767 12.24 48.67 -1.18
CA LEU A 767 11.48 48.25 -2.38
C LEU A 767 10.56 49.36 -2.90
N LYS A 768 9.90 50.13 -2.01
CA LYS A 768 9.10 51.30 -2.39
C LYS A 768 9.95 52.39 -3.04
N ALA A 769 11.15 52.64 -2.53
CA ALA A 769 12.10 53.58 -3.15
C ALA A 769 12.53 53.12 -4.55
N LEU A 770 12.80 51.82 -4.73
CA LEU A 770 13.15 51.24 -6.03
C LEU A 770 11.99 51.36 -7.04
N SER A 771 10.77 51.09 -6.60
CA SER A 771 9.56 51.26 -7.42
C SER A 771 9.32 52.73 -7.80
N GLN A 772 9.61 53.70 -6.91
CA GLN A 772 9.55 55.12 -7.27
C GLN A 772 10.62 55.50 -8.30
N ILE A 773 11.84 54.98 -8.19
CA ILE A 773 12.90 55.19 -9.19
C ILE A 773 12.50 54.63 -10.56
N GLN A 774 11.85 53.47 -10.60
CA GLN A 774 11.28 52.89 -11.82
C GLN A 774 10.20 53.82 -12.43
N LEU A 775 9.25 54.30 -11.64
CA LEU A 775 8.20 55.22 -12.11
C LEU A 775 8.79 56.54 -12.62
N ASP A 776 9.81 57.08 -11.94
CA ASP A 776 10.52 58.28 -12.35
C ASP A 776 11.40 58.06 -13.60
N PHE A 777 11.83 56.82 -13.86
CA PHE A 777 12.53 56.42 -15.09
C PHE A 777 11.55 56.29 -16.26
N ASP A 778 10.47 55.52 -16.11
CA ASP A 778 9.40 55.39 -17.10
C ASP A 778 8.84 56.74 -17.54
N LYS A 779 8.66 57.66 -16.58
CA LYS A 779 8.24 59.04 -16.85
C LYS A 779 9.28 59.79 -17.67
N ARG A 780 10.57 59.70 -17.31
CA ARG A 780 11.67 60.33 -18.06
C ARG A 780 11.82 59.75 -19.47
N CYS A 781 11.66 58.44 -19.66
CA CYS A 781 11.61 57.80 -20.98
C CYS A 781 10.48 58.38 -21.83
N LYS A 782 9.24 58.41 -21.31
CA LYS A 782 8.07 58.98 -22.02
C LYS A 782 8.23 60.48 -22.32
N GLU A 783 8.85 61.24 -21.43
CA GLU A 783 9.20 62.64 -21.68
C GLU A 783 10.28 62.81 -22.77
N VAL A 784 11.22 61.87 -22.90
CA VAL A 784 12.26 61.88 -23.95
C VAL A 784 11.70 61.41 -25.29
N GLU A 785 10.95 60.31 -25.30
CA GLU A 785 10.18 59.81 -26.45
C GLU A 785 9.29 60.92 -27.03
N GLY A 786 8.49 61.59 -26.19
CA GLY A 786 7.66 62.72 -26.60
C GLY A 786 8.47 63.83 -27.28
N LYS A 787 9.61 64.24 -26.68
CA LYS A 787 10.52 65.25 -27.27
C LYS A 787 11.11 64.80 -28.63
N TYR A 788 11.31 63.51 -28.86
CA TYR A 788 11.75 62.99 -30.16
C TYR A 788 10.59 62.86 -31.16
N VAL A 789 9.40 62.44 -30.74
CA VAL A 789 8.18 62.42 -31.56
C VAL A 789 7.81 63.83 -32.03
N ASP A 790 7.90 64.84 -31.16
CA ASP A 790 7.67 66.24 -31.52
C ASP A 790 8.70 66.74 -32.55
N LYS A 791 9.99 66.43 -32.37
CA LYS A 791 11.03 66.73 -33.36
C LYS A 791 10.79 66.05 -34.70
N LEU A 792 10.40 64.77 -34.70
CA LEU A 792 10.07 64.03 -35.92
C LEU A 792 8.85 64.61 -36.63
N ASN A 793 7.81 65.01 -35.88
CA ASN A 793 6.63 65.67 -36.41
C ASN A 793 6.97 67.04 -37.00
N GLU A 794 7.89 67.78 -36.38
CA GLU A 794 8.37 69.07 -36.89
C GLU A 794 9.20 68.90 -38.17
N ILE A 795 10.12 67.93 -38.22
CA ILE A 795 10.85 67.57 -39.44
C ILE A 795 9.89 67.14 -40.56
N ARG A 796 8.84 66.38 -40.25
CA ARG A 796 7.78 66.00 -41.21
C ARG A 796 7.05 67.22 -41.77
N LYS A 797 6.68 68.21 -40.93
CA LYS A 797 6.08 69.48 -41.41
C LYS A 797 7.04 70.28 -42.29
N GLN A 798 8.34 70.30 -41.95
CA GLN A 798 9.35 71.02 -42.74
C GLN A 798 9.58 70.34 -44.10
N LEU A 799 9.57 69.01 -44.16
CA LEU A 799 9.58 68.25 -45.40
C LEU A 799 8.33 68.51 -46.25
N ASP A 800 7.13 68.40 -45.67
CA ASP A 800 5.85 68.72 -46.34
C ASP A 800 5.82 70.17 -46.86
N THR A 801 6.37 71.12 -46.11
CA THR A 801 6.52 72.52 -46.53
C THR A 801 7.50 72.67 -47.71
N ARG A 802 8.61 71.92 -47.71
CA ARG A 802 9.57 71.90 -48.84
C ARG A 802 8.97 71.22 -50.08
N TRP A 803 8.24 70.12 -49.94
CA TRP A 803 7.49 69.50 -51.05
C TRP A 803 6.50 70.50 -51.67
N LYS A 804 5.69 71.18 -50.85
CA LYS A 804 4.78 72.25 -51.30
C LYS A 804 5.46 73.50 -51.87
N GLN A 805 6.79 73.64 -51.74
CA GLN A 805 7.59 74.62 -52.45
C GLN A 805 8.11 74.05 -53.78
N ILE A 806 8.58 72.79 -53.79
CA ILE A 806 8.97 72.06 -55.00
C ILE A 806 7.80 71.98 -56.00
N ASP A 807 6.59 71.63 -55.55
CA ASP A 807 5.38 71.62 -56.39
C ASP A 807 5.11 72.97 -57.06
N LYS A 808 5.35 74.08 -56.34
CA LYS A 808 5.20 75.45 -56.85
C LYS A 808 6.29 75.82 -57.86
N PHE A 809 7.53 75.38 -57.62
CA PHE A 809 8.60 75.54 -58.58
C PHE A 809 8.35 74.69 -59.83
N GLU A 810 7.96 73.42 -59.70
CA GLU A 810 7.66 72.53 -60.82
C GLU A 810 6.49 73.04 -61.66
N THR A 811 5.40 73.49 -61.03
CA THR A 811 4.28 74.13 -61.75
C THR A 811 4.68 75.43 -62.43
N SER A 812 5.58 76.24 -61.84
CA SER A 812 6.13 77.42 -62.52
C SER A 812 7.05 77.05 -63.71
N VAL A 813 7.87 76.02 -63.58
CA VAL A 813 8.73 75.52 -64.66
C VAL A 813 7.88 74.94 -65.80
N LYS A 814 6.79 74.24 -65.49
CA LYS A 814 5.80 73.76 -66.46
C LYS A 814 5.14 74.93 -67.20
N THR A 815 4.66 75.98 -66.52
CA THR A 815 4.08 77.13 -67.23
C THR A 815 5.10 77.90 -68.07
N TYR A 816 6.35 78.05 -67.62
CA TYR A 816 7.43 78.60 -68.46
C TYR A 816 7.76 77.71 -69.68
N ALA A 817 7.73 76.38 -69.52
CA ALA A 817 7.91 75.44 -70.63
C ALA A 817 6.76 75.52 -71.65
N ASP A 818 5.51 75.60 -71.20
CA ASP A 818 4.34 75.80 -72.05
C ASP A 818 4.38 77.14 -72.78
N MET A 819 4.76 78.23 -72.09
CA MET A 819 5.00 79.53 -72.72
C MET A 819 6.09 79.43 -73.79
N LYS A 820 7.23 78.78 -73.50
CA LYS A 820 8.31 78.55 -74.47
C LYS A 820 7.85 77.72 -75.67
N ALA A 821 7.01 76.71 -75.46
CA ALA A 821 6.40 75.90 -76.52
C ALA A 821 5.35 76.68 -77.34
N GLN A 822 4.62 77.61 -76.72
CA GLN A 822 3.70 78.52 -77.41
C GLN A 822 4.47 79.55 -78.25
N TRP A 823 5.56 80.11 -77.73
CA TRP A 823 6.45 81.01 -78.48
C TRP A 823 7.12 80.31 -79.66
N ARG A 824 7.62 79.08 -79.49
CA ARG A 824 8.13 78.26 -80.61
C ARG A 824 7.07 78.00 -81.68
N ARG A 825 5.83 77.68 -81.29
CA ARG A 825 4.70 77.53 -82.24
C ARG A 825 4.38 78.84 -82.98
N LYS A 826 4.34 79.98 -82.28
CA LYS A 826 4.17 81.31 -82.89
C LYS A 826 5.30 81.65 -83.86
N PHE A 827 6.55 81.34 -83.50
CA PHE A 827 7.72 81.56 -84.34
C PHE A 827 7.64 80.70 -85.61
N ALA A 828 7.43 79.39 -85.49
CA ALA A 828 7.31 78.48 -86.65
C ALA A 828 6.14 78.85 -87.59
N VAL A 829 5.03 79.39 -87.05
CA VAL A 829 3.95 79.96 -87.88
C VAL A 829 4.42 81.22 -88.62
N LYS A 830 5.15 82.14 -87.96
CA LYS A 830 5.69 83.34 -88.61
C LYS A 830 6.83 83.05 -89.59
N GLU A 831 7.60 82.00 -89.36
CA GLU A 831 8.61 81.47 -90.28
C GLU A 831 7.93 80.83 -91.50
N GLY A 832 6.86 80.05 -91.31
CA GLY A 832 6.02 79.54 -92.40
C GLY A 832 5.31 80.64 -93.20
N GLU A 833 4.83 81.70 -92.54
CA GLU A 833 4.32 82.92 -93.21
C GLU A 833 5.43 83.62 -94.02
N LEU A 834 6.65 83.74 -93.45
CA LEU A 834 7.79 84.35 -94.13
C LEU A 834 8.22 83.54 -95.36
N GLU A 835 8.27 82.20 -95.25
CA GLU A 835 8.55 81.32 -96.39
C GLU A 835 7.41 81.34 -97.42
N ALA A 836 6.15 81.46 -97.02
CA ALA A 836 5.04 81.67 -97.95
C ALA A 836 5.14 83.03 -98.68
N VAL A 837 5.60 84.09 -98.00
CA VAL A 837 5.88 85.41 -98.61
C VAL A 837 7.11 85.35 -99.53
N LYS A 838 8.18 84.65 -99.16
CA LYS A 838 9.33 84.40 -100.04
C LYS A 838 8.93 83.57 -101.26
N ALA A 839 8.16 82.51 -101.07
CA ALA A 839 7.67 81.64 -102.14
C ALA A 839 6.79 82.43 -103.10
N THR A 840 5.78 83.17 -102.61
CA THR A 840 4.93 84.02 -103.46
C THR A 840 5.70 85.17 -104.11
N ASN A 841 6.75 85.73 -103.49
CA ASN A 841 7.61 86.72 -104.15
C ASN A 841 8.51 86.07 -105.23
N SER A 842 9.01 84.85 -105.00
CA SER A 842 9.74 84.07 -106.01
C SER A 842 8.83 83.62 -107.16
N GLU A 843 7.56 83.34 -106.86
CA GLU A 843 6.54 83.04 -107.85
C GLU A 843 6.15 84.31 -108.61
N LEU A 844 5.91 85.45 -107.97
CA LEU A 844 5.70 86.73 -108.67
C LEU A 844 6.92 87.11 -109.53
N THR A 845 8.14 86.80 -109.08
CA THR A 845 9.37 87.00 -109.86
C THR A 845 9.44 86.06 -111.07
N THR A 846 8.99 84.80 -110.95
CA THR A 846 8.94 83.86 -112.08
C THR A 846 7.71 84.04 -112.96
N GLN A 847 6.62 84.59 -112.45
CA GLN A 847 5.45 85.05 -113.19
C GLN A 847 5.80 86.32 -113.96
N LEU A 848 6.54 87.29 -113.40
CA LEU A 848 7.09 88.42 -114.15
C LEU A 848 7.99 87.94 -115.29
N LYS A 849 8.86 86.94 -115.05
CA LYS A 849 9.64 86.30 -116.12
C LYS A 849 8.75 85.59 -117.16
N ARG A 850 7.70 84.87 -116.75
CA ARG A 850 6.76 84.19 -117.66
C ARG A 850 5.87 85.14 -118.46
N PHE A 851 5.36 86.22 -117.87
CA PHE A 851 4.65 87.29 -118.58
C PHE A 851 5.57 88.08 -119.51
N SER A 852 6.89 88.10 -119.26
CA SER A 852 7.87 88.58 -120.24
C SER A 852 8.19 87.59 -121.38
N SER A 853 7.69 86.35 -121.32
CA SER A 853 8.09 85.26 -122.23
C SER A 853 6.96 84.38 -122.80
N ALA A 854 5.69 84.65 -122.49
CA ALA A 854 4.55 83.86 -122.96
C ALA A 854 3.27 84.69 -123.08
N SER A 855 2.69 84.71 -124.28
CA SER A 855 1.41 85.36 -124.58
C SER A 855 0.37 84.34 -125.09
N THR A 856 -0.91 84.73 -125.03
CA THR A 856 -2.00 84.22 -125.90
C THR A 856 -2.68 82.88 -125.49
N ASP A 857 -3.58 83.01 -124.52
CA ASP A 857 -5.04 82.72 -124.62
C ASP A 857 -5.72 81.32 -124.57
N ALA A 858 -6.91 81.36 -123.94
CA ALA A 858 -8.15 80.61 -124.17
C ALA A 858 -8.28 79.07 -123.99
N SER A 859 -8.93 78.64 -122.90
CA SER A 859 -10.08 77.69 -122.90
C SER A 859 -10.73 77.54 -121.51
N SER A 860 -12.00 77.94 -121.32
CA SER A 860 -12.65 78.05 -120.00
C SER A 860 -13.99 77.30 -119.83
N SER A 861 -14.35 76.43 -120.78
CA SER A 861 -15.70 75.80 -120.84
C SER A 861 -15.80 74.44 -120.11
N SER A 862 -14.68 73.76 -119.86
CA SER A 862 -14.65 72.40 -119.30
C SER A 862 -14.82 72.34 -117.78
N GLU A 863 -14.38 73.38 -117.05
CA GLU A 863 -14.28 73.36 -115.58
C GLU A 863 -15.65 73.35 -114.86
N LEU A 864 -16.63 74.10 -115.37
CA LEU A 864 -17.96 74.23 -114.73
C LEU A 864 -18.68 72.89 -114.52
N ARG A 865 -18.46 71.91 -115.42
CA ARG A 865 -19.03 70.56 -115.26
C ARG A 865 -18.29 69.72 -114.22
N SER A 866 -16.97 69.86 -114.07
CA SER A 866 -16.20 69.08 -113.10
C SER A 866 -16.47 69.51 -111.66
N LEU A 867 -16.63 70.82 -111.43
CA LEU A 867 -16.95 71.42 -110.13
C LEU A 867 -18.31 70.94 -109.60
N THR A 868 -19.33 70.88 -110.47
CA THR A 868 -20.69 70.43 -110.10
C THR A 868 -20.70 69.00 -109.57
N THR A 869 -20.02 68.07 -110.24
CA THR A 869 -19.93 66.65 -109.83
C THR A 869 -19.09 66.46 -108.55
N ARG A 870 -18.13 67.36 -108.30
CA ARG A 870 -17.35 67.37 -107.06
C ARG A 870 -18.19 67.83 -105.86
N ALA A 871 -19.08 68.82 -106.04
CA ALA A 871 -19.97 69.31 -104.98
C ALA A 871 -20.94 68.20 -104.49
N GLN A 872 -21.63 67.51 -105.40
CA GLN A 872 -22.59 66.45 -105.04
C GLN A 872 -21.94 65.26 -104.31
N ASN A 873 -20.65 64.97 -104.57
CA ASN A 873 -19.91 63.94 -103.83
C ASN A 873 -19.44 64.41 -102.45
N ALA A 874 -19.22 65.71 -102.23
CA ALA A 874 -18.94 66.27 -100.91
C ALA A 874 -20.19 66.22 -100.02
N GLU A 875 -21.35 66.61 -100.57
CA GLU A 875 -22.65 66.61 -99.89
C GLU A 875 -23.04 65.21 -99.36
N ARG A 876 -22.88 64.17 -100.18
CA ARG A 876 -23.10 62.76 -99.74
C ARG A 876 -22.15 62.32 -98.63
N ARG A 877 -20.90 62.80 -98.62
CA ARG A 877 -19.93 62.50 -97.55
C ARG A 877 -20.29 63.23 -96.25
N LEU A 878 -20.78 64.46 -96.33
CA LEU A 878 -21.25 65.24 -95.18
C LEU A 878 -22.41 64.53 -94.47
N ASN A 879 -23.45 64.12 -95.21
CA ASN A 879 -24.60 63.42 -94.62
C ASN A 879 -24.20 62.09 -93.95
N ASN A 880 -23.28 61.32 -94.56
CA ASN A 880 -22.77 60.10 -93.94
C ASN A 880 -21.97 60.37 -92.65
N ALA A 881 -21.17 61.45 -92.61
CA ALA A 881 -20.45 61.85 -91.41
C ALA A 881 -21.39 62.33 -90.29
N GLN A 882 -22.43 63.09 -90.62
CA GLN A 882 -23.46 63.53 -89.67
C GLN A 882 -24.26 62.36 -89.08
N ASN A 883 -24.63 61.38 -89.90
CA ASN A 883 -25.30 60.15 -89.43
C ASN A 883 -24.39 59.31 -88.52
N GLN A 884 -23.08 59.26 -88.79
CA GLN A 884 -22.12 58.59 -87.91
C GLN A 884 -21.93 59.34 -86.59
N LEU A 885 -21.89 60.68 -86.61
CA LEU A 885 -21.80 61.51 -85.41
C LEU A 885 -23.01 61.28 -84.48
N LEU A 886 -24.24 61.41 -85.00
CA LEU A 886 -25.47 61.14 -84.25
C LEU A 886 -25.47 59.74 -83.61
N ALA A 887 -25.05 58.72 -84.36
CA ALA A 887 -24.95 57.35 -83.85
C ALA A 887 -23.84 57.12 -82.80
N THR A 888 -22.90 58.06 -82.64
CA THR A 888 -21.94 58.08 -81.52
C THR A 888 -22.45 58.90 -80.34
N GLU A 889 -23.13 60.02 -80.58
CA GLU A 889 -23.74 60.86 -79.55
C GLU A 889 -24.84 60.10 -78.80
N GLU A 890 -25.70 59.35 -79.51
CA GLU A 890 -26.74 58.49 -78.92
C GLU A 890 -26.13 57.39 -78.02
N LYS A 891 -25.02 56.77 -78.44
CA LYS A 891 -24.31 55.76 -77.63
C LYS A 891 -23.71 56.37 -76.36
N ILE A 892 -23.15 57.57 -76.44
CA ILE A 892 -22.62 58.30 -75.29
C ILE A 892 -23.75 58.70 -74.34
N ALA A 893 -24.90 59.17 -74.86
CA ALA A 893 -26.08 59.48 -74.05
C ALA A 893 -26.61 58.25 -73.29
N VAL A 894 -26.73 57.09 -73.96
CA VAL A 894 -27.15 55.83 -73.33
C VAL A 894 -26.13 55.33 -72.29
N MET A 895 -24.83 55.53 -72.52
CA MET A 895 -23.79 55.19 -71.54
C MET A 895 -23.88 56.10 -70.30
N ASN A 896 -24.01 57.42 -70.49
CA ASN A 896 -24.14 58.38 -69.40
C ASN A 896 -25.41 58.14 -68.58
N GLN A 897 -26.53 57.79 -69.23
CA GLN A 897 -27.77 57.42 -68.54
C GLN A 897 -27.61 56.15 -67.68
N LYS A 898 -26.84 55.15 -68.16
CA LYS A 898 -26.53 53.94 -67.38
C LYS A 898 -25.66 54.24 -66.16
N ASN A 899 -24.66 55.11 -66.29
CA ASN A 899 -23.81 55.52 -65.16
C ASN A 899 -24.64 56.28 -64.11
N ALA A 900 -25.40 57.31 -64.50
CA ALA A 900 -26.27 58.04 -63.56
C ALA A 900 -27.28 57.13 -62.84
N ALA A 901 -27.81 56.11 -63.53
CA ALA A 901 -28.69 55.10 -62.95
C ALA A 901 -27.98 54.02 -62.11
N ALA A 902 -26.65 53.94 -62.14
CA ALA A 902 -25.82 53.17 -61.22
C ALA A 902 -25.44 54.00 -60.00
N ASP A 903 -24.99 55.24 -60.21
CA ASP A 903 -24.60 56.19 -59.16
C ASP A 903 -25.77 56.44 -58.19
N SER A 904 -26.98 56.68 -58.72
CA SER A 904 -28.21 56.83 -57.92
C SER A 904 -28.52 55.61 -57.03
N LYS A 905 -28.12 54.38 -57.45
CA LYS A 905 -28.30 53.16 -56.66
C LYS A 905 -27.19 52.97 -55.62
N TRP A 906 -25.99 53.47 -55.89
CA TRP A 906 -24.93 53.55 -54.88
C TRP A 906 -25.29 54.54 -53.79
N ASP A 907 -25.71 55.75 -54.17
CA ASP A 907 -26.21 56.79 -53.27
C ASP A 907 -27.33 56.29 -52.33
N ALA A 908 -28.29 55.55 -52.88
CA ALA A 908 -29.38 54.96 -52.11
C ALA A 908 -28.89 53.93 -51.07
N ARG A 909 -27.91 53.09 -51.44
CA ARG A 909 -27.30 52.10 -50.52
C ARG A 909 -26.45 52.77 -49.44
N VAL A 910 -25.66 53.79 -49.78
CA VAL A 910 -24.87 54.56 -48.81
C VAL A 910 -25.80 55.16 -47.75
N LYS A 911 -26.86 55.84 -48.17
CA LYS A 911 -27.87 56.42 -47.27
C LYS A 911 -28.59 55.35 -46.42
N GLU A 912 -28.82 54.15 -46.95
CA GLU A 912 -29.34 53.03 -46.17
C GLU A 912 -28.35 52.54 -45.10
N TYR A 913 -27.07 52.40 -45.43
CA TYR A 913 -26.03 52.02 -44.46
C TYR A 913 -25.83 53.09 -43.39
N GLU A 914 -25.80 54.38 -43.75
CA GLU A 914 -25.76 55.50 -42.80
C GLU A 914 -26.95 55.48 -41.83
N ALA A 915 -28.16 55.26 -42.34
CA ALA A 915 -29.37 55.15 -41.52
C ALA A 915 -29.32 53.95 -40.57
N ARG A 916 -28.84 52.79 -41.04
CA ARG A 916 -28.64 51.58 -40.21
C ARG A 916 -27.59 51.79 -39.13
N LEU A 917 -26.46 52.42 -39.45
CA LEU A 917 -25.38 52.74 -38.51
C LEU A 917 -25.88 53.68 -37.40
N LYS A 918 -26.55 54.77 -37.79
CA LYS A 918 -27.15 55.73 -36.85
C LYS A 918 -28.20 55.10 -35.95
N ALA A 919 -29.04 54.21 -36.48
CA ALA A 919 -30.02 53.46 -35.68
C ALA A 919 -29.35 52.50 -34.68
N ALA A 920 -28.22 51.89 -35.04
CA ALA A 920 -27.42 51.06 -34.13
C ALA A 920 -26.75 51.89 -33.02
N GLU A 921 -26.15 53.04 -33.35
CA GLU A 921 -25.62 53.97 -32.36
C GLU A 921 -26.67 54.42 -31.35
N GLU A 922 -27.88 54.76 -31.81
CA GLU A 922 -28.96 55.15 -30.91
C GLU A 922 -29.44 54.00 -30.02
N ARG A 923 -29.38 52.73 -30.46
CA ARG A 923 -29.63 51.58 -29.58
C ARG A 923 -28.59 51.50 -28.48
N VAL A 924 -27.29 51.57 -28.83
CA VAL A 924 -26.20 51.56 -27.84
C VAL A 924 -26.30 52.75 -26.88
N LYS A 925 -26.71 53.93 -27.34
CA LYS A 925 -26.97 55.11 -26.49
C LYS A 925 -28.13 54.85 -25.51
N ARG A 926 -29.26 54.27 -25.96
CA ARG A 926 -30.37 53.87 -25.08
C ARG A 926 -29.98 52.77 -24.08
N GLU A 927 -29.24 51.76 -24.50
CA GLU A 927 -28.78 50.66 -23.63
C GLU A 927 -27.78 51.16 -22.57
N ARG A 928 -26.87 52.06 -22.93
CA ARG A 928 -25.97 52.72 -21.95
C ARG A 928 -26.76 53.59 -20.97
N GLN A 929 -27.76 54.33 -21.44
CA GLN A 929 -28.61 55.16 -20.58
C GLN A 929 -29.45 54.32 -19.61
N GLY A 930 -30.19 53.32 -20.13
CA GLY A 930 -30.94 52.36 -19.30
C GLY A 930 -30.07 51.43 -18.46
N SER A 931 -28.74 51.43 -18.64
CA SER A 931 -27.78 50.79 -17.72
C SER A 931 -27.35 51.75 -16.61
N LYS A 932 -27.12 53.04 -16.91
CA LYS A 932 -26.91 54.08 -15.89
C LYS A 932 -28.13 54.23 -14.98
N GLU A 933 -29.34 54.18 -15.53
CA GLU A 933 -30.59 54.27 -14.77
C GLU A 933 -30.73 53.10 -13.80
N ARG A 934 -30.50 51.85 -14.25
CA ARG A 934 -30.45 50.67 -13.35
C ARG A 934 -29.34 50.75 -12.29
N VAL A 935 -28.17 51.30 -12.62
CA VAL A 935 -27.12 51.53 -11.61
C VAL A 935 -27.57 52.58 -10.58
N ALA A 936 -28.19 53.68 -11.01
CA ALA A 936 -28.74 54.70 -10.12
C ALA A 936 -29.91 54.19 -9.26
N GLU A 937 -30.76 53.30 -9.78
CA GLU A 937 -31.79 52.59 -9.01
C GLU A 937 -31.16 51.66 -7.96
N LEU A 938 -30.11 50.92 -8.30
CA LEU A 938 -29.40 50.05 -7.36
C LEU A 938 -28.66 50.86 -6.28
N GLU A 939 -28.00 51.96 -6.63
CA GLU A 939 -27.37 52.90 -5.68
C GLU A 939 -28.41 53.65 -4.82
N GLY A 940 -29.62 53.87 -5.33
CA GLY A 940 -30.75 54.46 -4.61
C GLY A 940 -31.36 53.50 -3.59
N ASN A 941 -31.44 52.21 -3.92
CA ASN A 941 -31.90 51.14 -3.01
C ASN A 941 -30.84 50.70 -1.98
N LEU A 942 -29.64 51.29 -2.02
CA LEU A 942 -28.51 51.01 -1.11
C LEU A 942 -28.27 52.14 -0.08
N LYS A 943 -29.25 53.04 0.07
CA LYS A 943 -29.26 54.19 1.00
C LYS A 943 -30.54 54.22 1.83
#